data_AF-A0A2E6G439-F1
#
_entry.id   AF-A0A2E6G439-F1
#
_cell.length_a   1.000
_cell.length_b   1.000
_cell.length_c   1.000
_cell.angle_alpha   90.00
_cell.angle_beta   90.00
_cell.angle_gamma   90.00
#
_symmetry.space_group_name_H-M   'P 1'
#
loop_
_entity.id
_entity.type
_entity.pdbx_description
1 polymer ?
#
loop_
_entity_poly.entity_id
_entity_poly.type
_entity_poly.pdbx_seq_one_letter_code
_entity_poly.pdbx_strand_id
1 'polypeptide(L)'
;MKHISTVLFVVFLSTASAQTGGSDVASSGVVASTNSGLWTNPSNWDCDCVPEASHEVTILDGHAIEVGAADTVRVESMSISTGGALILSNDVQLELTASLASNGDVHGTGRVAFVGEGPQTCGPAVLKVLDCGVGQLTFVDWVTVTSVLDLSTANVSTEGFLVLEGDAGITSAGGTLSGDVERRFDWTKTSPYTHQMGVGMKGAVASSILDQPGAAYAKQWLEAGTTYLSLVGTDTLLNGEGYTCSLPVGTYSYQFEGEAVLNADLAISAEAASASWRGWNLLSNPLTGFVDLAATSTAGPGSLGALYQWVDTLQTWVAQVGGVGQYGRAGILAPGEAFWTIADTAFSWSFDEMGLVEQAAWKSQSERLPESLLALEINDGLMTEQCAILIGGGNVDFNRSEDAPFSAAFRGRNNLDFYSQTSDSVNVMVNKTSNESQTIPLWLKAGSGSLLTLQVPDLASNLCLVLEDVETGWTGGIEPGFSYEFSTTTSSDHHRFNLLVAGAITAEVSDAACESAQDGAIAIEGPDLTTSFSLVDAFGNPAGTFAGEGSAGTYSGLSAGTYTITALTEGCADIAQSVEVGGSGAGDSPFDIVAMLDHIGCYEDEGGVSLAIEGGVSPYTVSWSHGVEGNNIDVVQAGIFSAIVTDAAGCQDSTFVEVLAAPHVQANVELDEPVVTLIDGLAEVGFVNTSTGATSYQWSFGDGYTSSEEQPVHAYTAGGSYTVGLNAWNDYCSDTHQIVVTVEVLSTIGSISSGVEPRIERRLDGWSVVHPGESFSLEVFDLTGRQVHQVGGLAGVPVQLNSASIPAVALIRWVGENSGRQKTWRLAR
;
A
#
# COMPACT_ATOMS: atom_id res chain seq x y z
N MET A 1 37.70 34.82 -10.97
CA MET A 1 38.05 35.80 -9.91
C MET A 1 37.01 35.66 -8.81
N LYS A 2 37.47 35.26 -7.61
CA LYS A 2 36.85 35.21 -6.26
C LYS A 2 35.33 34.94 -6.17
N HIS A 3 34.83 33.77 -5.72
CA HIS A 3 34.96 33.07 -4.42
C HIS A 3 34.68 33.91 -3.18
N ILE A 4 33.67 33.47 -2.40
CA ILE A 4 33.77 33.26 -0.95
C ILE A 4 33.18 31.86 -0.59
N SER A 5 34.09 31.02 -0.09
CA SER A 5 34.11 29.87 0.84
C SER A 5 33.05 28.73 0.94
N THR A 6 33.63 27.53 0.76
CA THR A 6 33.36 26.09 1.10
C THR A 6 32.98 25.81 2.57
N VAL A 7 32.25 24.73 2.94
CA VAL A 7 32.68 23.33 3.30
C VAL A 7 31.48 22.35 3.14
N LEU A 8 31.46 21.39 2.20
CA LEU A 8 31.98 20.00 2.13
C LEU A 8 31.21 18.94 2.96
N PHE A 9 30.31 18.20 2.30
CA PHE A 9 29.78 16.89 2.71
C PHE A 9 30.24 15.86 1.66
N VAL A 10 30.88 14.78 2.10
CA VAL A 10 31.34 13.66 1.25
C VAL A 10 30.48 12.45 1.56
N VAL A 11 29.76 11.97 0.55
CA VAL A 11 29.03 10.70 0.56
C VAL A 11 29.96 9.60 0.07
N PHE A 12 30.14 8.53 0.86
CA PHE A 12 30.71 7.27 0.40
C PHE A 12 29.65 6.18 0.52
N LEU A 13 29.23 5.63 -0.62
CA LEU A 13 28.67 4.29 -0.70
C LEU A 13 29.82 3.28 -0.62
N SER A 14 29.68 2.25 0.22
CA SER A 14 30.40 0.99 0.03
C SER A 14 29.51 -0.20 0.38
N THR A 15 29.45 -1.12 -0.57
CA THR A 15 28.87 -2.46 -0.56
C THR A 15 29.25 -3.28 0.68
N ALA A 16 28.27 -3.92 1.33
CA ALA A 16 28.51 -4.98 2.31
C ALA A 16 28.20 -6.36 1.69
N SER A 17 29.18 -7.26 1.79
CA SER A 17 29.15 -8.62 1.29
C SER A 17 28.25 -9.52 2.12
N ALA A 18 27.51 -10.42 1.46
CA ALA A 18 26.95 -11.61 2.10
C ALA A 18 28.10 -12.51 2.62
N GLN A 19 28.17 -12.67 3.95
CA GLN A 19 28.87 -13.78 4.58
C GLN A 19 27.84 -14.78 5.08
N THR A 20 27.83 -15.96 4.48
CA THR A 20 27.17 -17.16 5.01
C THR A 20 28.01 -17.73 6.16
N GLY A 21 27.40 -17.93 7.33
CA GLY A 21 27.99 -18.75 8.39
C GLY A 21 27.26 -18.66 9.72
N GLY A 22 26.71 -19.79 10.17
CA GLY A 22 26.47 -20.05 11.59
C GLY A 22 25.04 -19.86 12.06
N SER A 23 24.26 -20.93 12.02
CA SER A 23 23.15 -21.14 12.94
C SER A 23 23.70 -21.24 14.37
N ASP A 24 23.68 -20.15 15.12
CA ASP A 24 23.78 -20.21 16.58
C ASP A 24 22.39 -20.02 17.17
N VAL A 25 22.00 -21.01 17.96
CA VAL A 25 20.80 -21.02 18.80
C VAL A 25 20.95 -19.85 19.77
N ALA A 26 20.13 -18.80 19.61
CA ALA A 26 20.05 -17.71 20.56
C ALA A 26 19.65 -18.27 21.93
N SER A 27 20.62 -18.35 22.85
CA SER A 27 20.35 -18.54 24.26
C SER A 27 19.63 -17.31 24.78
N SER A 28 18.48 -17.47 25.46
CA SER A 28 17.95 -16.39 26.29
C SER A 28 19.06 -15.97 27.26
N GLY A 29 19.44 -14.71 27.19
CA GLY A 29 20.65 -14.19 27.81
C GLY A 29 20.34 -12.90 28.54
N VAL A 30 20.85 -12.79 29.77
CA VAL A 30 20.87 -11.52 30.49
C VAL A 30 21.92 -10.64 29.83
N VAL A 31 21.53 -9.42 29.44
CA VAL A 31 22.40 -8.42 28.80
C VAL A 31 22.45 -7.18 29.69
N ALA A 32 23.65 -6.70 30.02
CA ALA A 32 23.83 -5.54 30.87
C ALA A 32 24.54 -4.39 30.14
N SER A 33 24.13 -3.16 30.42
CA SER A 33 24.80 -1.97 29.90
C SER A 33 26.24 -1.86 30.45
N THR A 34 27.22 -1.55 29.59
CA THR A 34 28.62 -1.30 29.95
C THR A 34 29.03 0.16 29.81
N ASN A 35 28.28 0.95 29.03
CA ASN A 35 28.51 2.37 28.78
C ASN A 35 27.17 3.10 28.59
N SER A 36 27.18 4.43 28.70
CA SER A 36 26.06 5.28 28.26
C SER A 36 26.08 5.49 26.75
N GLY A 37 24.92 5.67 26.13
CA GLY A 37 24.78 6.05 24.72
C GLY A 37 23.54 5.44 24.06
N LEU A 38 23.57 5.34 22.73
CA LEU A 38 22.44 4.81 21.96
C LEU A 38 22.25 3.31 22.20
N TRP A 39 20.99 2.89 22.30
CA TRP A 39 20.56 1.48 22.41
C TRP A 39 21.14 0.61 21.29
N THR A 40 21.17 1.16 20.08
CA THR A 40 21.60 0.47 18.85
C THR A 40 23.12 0.29 18.74
N ASN A 41 23.91 0.82 19.69
CA ASN A 41 25.36 0.64 19.68
C ASN A 41 25.77 -0.63 20.47
N PRO A 42 26.29 -1.67 19.80
CA PRO A 42 26.68 -2.93 20.47
C PRO A 42 27.72 -2.74 21.59
N SER A 43 28.59 -1.72 21.48
CA SER A 43 29.63 -1.47 22.49
C SER A 43 29.09 -0.95 23.83
N ASN A 44 27.80 -0.63 23.89
CA ASN A 44 27.14 -0.22 25.12
C ASN A 44 26.63 -1.40 25.94
N TRP A 45 26.77 -2.63 25.44
CA TRP A 45 26.25 -3.86 26.04
C TRP A 45 27.36 -4.88 26.27
N ASP A 46 27.27 -5.67 27.34
CA ASP A 46 28.28 -6.66 27.72
C ASP A 46 28.38 -7.87 26.78
N CYS A 47 27.33 -8.12 26.00
CA CYS A 47 27.31 -9.13 24.94
C CYS A 47 28.03 -8.70 23.66
N ASP A 48 28.49 -7.44 23.55
CA ASP A 48 28.93 -6.82 22.29
C ASP A 48 27.88 -6.97 21.16
N CYS A 49 26.59 -6.94 21.53
CA CYS A 49 25.42 -7.14 20.67
C CYS A 49 24.35 -6.08 20.97
N VAL A 50 23.36 -5.92 20.08
CA VAL A 50 22.17 -5.09 20.38
C VAL A 50 21.13 -5.98 21.06
N PRO A 51 20.53 -5.60 22.20
CA PRO A 51 19.51 -6.42 22.83
C PRO A 51 18.27 -6.57 21.95
N GLU A 52 17.81 -7.82 21.85
CA GLU A 52 16.63 -8.27 21.08
C GLU A 52 15.58 -8.95 21.99
N ALA A 53 14.45 -9.37 21.40
CA ALA A 53 13.25 -9.84 22.11
C ALA A 53 13.45 -11.00 23.10
N SER A 54 14.51 -11.80 22.94
CA SER A 54 14.84 -12.93 23.83
C SER A 54 15.76 -12.58 25.00
N HIS A 55 16.08 -11.31 25.19
CA HIS A 55 17.05 -10.87 26.20
C HIS A 55 16.37 -10.26 27.42
N GLU A 56 16.94 -10.53 28.59
CA GLU A 56 16.65 -9.81 29.82
C GLU A 56 17.66 -8.67 29.97
N VAL A 57 17.21 -7.41 29.88
CA VAL A 57 18.10 -6.25 29.81
C VAL A 57 18.25 -5.58 31.17
N THR A 58 19.49 -5.25 31.55
CA THR A 58 19.80 -4.50 32.78
C THR A 58 20.57 -3.22 32.47
N ILE A 59 19.99 -2.07 32.80
CA ILE A 59 20.71 -0.78 32.81
C ILE A 59 21.34 -0.60 34.20
N LEU A 60 22.67 -0.48 34.23
CA LEU A 60 23.46 -0.37 35.46
C LEU A 60 23.53 1.07 35.96
N ASP A 61 23.88 1.22 37.23
CA ASP A 61 24.09 2.53 37.88
C ASP A 61 25.10 3.39 37.10
N GLY A 62 24.76 4.66 36.90
CA GLY A 62 25.57 5.63 36.18
C GLY A 62 25.54 5.52 34.65
N HIS A 63 24.76 4.59 34.09
CA HIS A 63 24.57 4.47 32.63
C HIS A 63 23.24 5.10 32.19
N ALA A 64 23.29 5.90 31.12
CA ALA A 64 22.12 6.43 30.43
C ALA A 64 22.04 5.84 29.01
N ILE A 65 20.98 5.07 28.74
CA ILE A 65 20.72 4.47 27.43
C ILE A 65 19.60 5.22 26.74
N GLU A 66 19.85 5.69 25.52
CA GLU A 66 18.88 6.40 24.69
C GLU A 66 18.39 5.51 23.56
N VAL A 67 17.07 5.38 23.43
CA VAL A 67 16.43 4.78 22.26
C VAL A 67 16.11 5.90 21.27
N GLY A 68 16.67 5.78 20.06
CA GLY A 68 16.54 6.79 19.01
C GLY A 68 15.11 6.89 18.45
N ALA A 69 14.74 8.05 17.90
CA ALA A 69 13.40 8.31 17.39
C ALA A 69 12.96 7.31 16.31
N ALA A 70 11.69 6.89 16.35
CA ALA A 70 11.03 5.93 15.45
C ALA A 70 11.52 4.46 15.53
N ASP A 71 12.28 4.09 16.57
CA ASP A 71 12.63 2.69 16.83
C ASP A 71 11.54 2.01 17.69
N THR A 72 11.13 0.79 17.29
CA THR A 72 10.45 -0.16 18.17
C THR A 72 11.47 -1.17 18.67
N VAL A 73 11.71 -1.19 19.97
CA VAL A 73 12.66 -2.08 20.63
C VAL A 73 11.88 -3.15 21.38
N ARG A 74 12.27 -4.41 21.23
CA ARG A 74 11.62 -5.55 21.91
C ARG A 74 12.62 -6.26 22.79
N VAL A 75 12.27 -6.52 24.05
CA VAL A 75 13.07 -7.33 24.99
C VAL A 75 12.16 -8.19 25.87
N GLU A 76 12.70 -9.22 26.49
CA GLU A 76 11.91 -10.12 27.33
C GLU A 76 11.52 -9.44 28.63
N SER A 77 12.53 -8.92 29.34
CA SER A 77 12.37 -8.17 30.56
C SER A 77 13.37 -7.02 30.62
N MET A 78 13.07 -6.03 31.45
CA MET A 78 13.95 -4.90 31.68
C MET A 78 14.07 -4.58 33.16
N SER A 79 15.31 -4.36 33.60
CA SER A 79 15.63 -3.82 34.91
C SER A 79 16.52 -2.59 34.82
N ILE A 80 16.21 -1.56 35.60
CA ILE A 80 16.98 -0.31 35.64
C ILE A 80 17.41 -0.09 37.09
N SER A 81 18.72 -0.11 37.30
CA SER A 81 19.33 0.10 38.61
C SER A 81 19.16 1.54 39.07
N THR A 82 19.20 1.78 40.38
CA THR A 82 19.26 3.14 40.94
C THR A 82 20.42 3.90 40.30
N GLY A 83 20.16 5.12 39.82
CA GLY A 83 21.14 5.96 39.12
C GLY A 83 21.38 5.61 37.64
N GLY A 84 20.77 4.53 37.13
CA GLY A 84 20.65 4.26 35.71
C GLY A 84 19.48 5.03 35.08
N ALA A 85 19.56 5.31 33.78
CA ALA A 85 18.52 6.03 33.05
C ALA A 85 18.20 5.39 31.68
N LEU A 86 16.91 5.32 31.36
CA LEU A 86 16.39 5.01 30.03
C LEU A 86 15.75 6.27 29.46
N ILE A 87 16.20 6.68 28.27
CA ILE A 87 15.69 7.85 27.57
C ILE A 87 14.91 7.37 26.34
N LEU A 88 13.60 7.56 26.34
CA LEU A 88 12.71 7.20 25.24
C LEU A 88 12.34 8.46 24.44
N SER A 89 12.90 8.62 23.26
CA SER A 89 12.62 9.75 22.36
C SER A 89 11.15 9.77 21.88
N ASN A 90 10.73 10.84 21.19
CA ASN A 90 9.41 10.91 20.56
C ASN A 90 9.19 9.70 19.64
N ASP A 91 7.96 9.16 19.67
CA ASP A 91 7.50 8.05 18.81
C ASP A 91 8.28 6.74 18.97
N VAL A 92 8.99 6.57 20.08
CA VAL A 92 9.64 5.31 20.44
C VAL A 92 8.68 4.39 21.18
N GLN A 93 8.75 3.09 20.88
CA GLN A 93 8.03 2.06 21.62
C GLN A 93 9.01 1.00 22.14
N LEU A 94 9.05 0.82 23.47
CA LEU A 94 9.72 -0.30 24.12
C LEU A 94 8.67 -1.39 24.42
N GLU A 95 8.79 -2.54 23.78
CA GLU A 95 7.93 -3.69 24.02
C GLU A 95 8.59 -4.71 24.96
N LEU A 96 7.82 -5.19 25.94
CA LEU A 96 8.23 -6.14 26.96
C LEU A 96 7.32 -7.38 26.92
N THR A 97 7.89 -8.58 26.94
CA THR A 97 7.07 -9.80 27.03
C THR A 97 6.79 -10.26 28.46
N ALA A 98 7.63 -9.89 29.44
CA ALA A 98 7.56 -10.38 30.82
C ALA A 98 7.51 -9.26 31.89
N SER A 99 8.60 -8.56 32.16
CA SER A 99 8.69 -7.71 33.36
C SER A 99 9.42 -6.38 33.14
N LEU A 100 8.98 -5.34 33.85
CA LEU A 100 9.70 -4.07 34.02
C LEU A 100 9.94 -3.79 35.51
N ALA A 101 11.20 -3.66 35.92
CA ALA A 101 11.58 -3.23 37.27
C ALA A 101 12.56 -2.05 37.21
N SER A 102 12.10 -0.83 37.49
CA SER A 102 12.91 0.40 37.36
C SER A 102 13.06 1.15 38.68
N ASN A 103 14.18 0.93 39.36
CA ASN A 103 14.61 1.80 40.46
C ASN A 103 15.40 3.03 39.98
N GLY A 104 15.65 3.11 38.68
CA GLY A 104 16.23 4.27 38.00
C GLY A 104 15.18 5.07 37.24
N ASP A 105 15.67 5.93 36.37
CA ASP A 105 14.91 7.00 35.74
C ASP A 105 14.48 6.61 34.32
N VAL A 106 13.18 6.66 34.01
CA VAL A 106 12.67 6.55 32.63
C VAL A 106 12.13 7.91 32.22
N HIS A 107 12.82 8.58 31.29
CA HIS A 107 12.45 9.92 30.85
C HIS A 107 12.20 9.97 29.35
N GLY A 108 11.50 11.01 28.91
CA GLY A 108 11.18 11.27 27.52
C GLY A 108 9.69 11.19 27.23
N THR A 109 9.34 10.80 26.01
CA THR A 109 7.99 10.85 25.42
C THR A 109 7.54 9.53 24.83
N GLY A 110 8.43 8.56 24.70
CA GLY A 110 8.09 7.23 24.18
C GLY A 110 7.21 6.39 25.11
N ARG A 111 6.71 5.29 24.54
CA ARG A 111 5.74 4.36 25.13
C ARG A 111 6.46 3.10 25.61
N VAL A 112 6.09 2.60 26.78
CA VAL A 112 6.39 1.23 27.21
C VAL A 112 5.15 0.39 26.99
N ALA A 113 5.26 -0.70 26.26
CA ALA A 113 4.16 -1.60 25.92
C ALA A 113 4.45 -3.03 26.38
N PHE A 114 3.49 -3.69 27.01
CA PHE A 114 3.56 -5.11 27.31
C PHE A 114 2.89 -5.90 26.18
N VAL A 115 3.59 -6.88 25.60
CA VAL A 115 3.10 -7.63 24.42
C VAL A 115 3.01 -9.14 24.64
N GLY A 116 3.47 -9.64 25.79
CA GLY A 116 3.35 -11.05 26.15
C GLY A 116 1.96 -11.38 26.72
N GLU A 117 1.47 -12.60 26.49
CA GLU A 117 0.18 -13.08 27.02
C GLU A 117 0.28 -13.71 28.42
N GLY A 118 1.50 -13.94 28.91
CA GLY A 118 1.77 -14.54 30.21
C GLY A 118 1.59 -13.57 31.39
N PRO A 119 1.70 -14.04 32.64
CA PRO A 119 1.74 -13.16 33.81
C PRO A 119 2.95 -12.22 33.73
N GLN A 120 2.68 -10.93 33.82
CA GLN A 120 3.68 -9.87 33.72
C GLN A 120 3.71 -9.04 35.00
N THR A 121 4.83 -8.36 35.23
CA THR A 121 4.99 -7.47 36.39
C THR A 121 5.59 -6.13 35.99
N CYS A 122 5.06 -5.04 36.53
CA CYS A 122 5.63 -3.72 36.36
C CYS A 122 5.80 -3.04 37.73
N GLY A 123 6.98 -2.51 37.99
CA GLY A 123 7.22 -1.66 39.15
C GLY A 123 8.40 -2.11 40.04
N PRO A 124 8.99 -1.19 40.82
CA PRO A 124 8.69 0.25 40.82
C PRO A 124 9.07 0.93 39.49
N ALA A 125 8.35 1.95 39.05
CA ALA A 125 8.64 2.68 37.80
C ALA A 125 7.93 4.04 37.71
N VAL A 126 8.59 5.07 37.16
CA VAL A 126 7.94 6.29 36.66
C VAL A 126 7.89 6.21 35.15
N LEU A 127 6.70 6.20 34.56
CA LEU A 127 6.48 6.08 33.13
C LEU A 127 5.64 7.23 32.63
N LYS A 128 5.88 7.65 31.39
CA LYS A 128 5.04 8.65 30.75
C LYS A 128 3.82 8.01 30.11
N VAL A 129 4.04 7.04 29.23
CA VAL A 129 3.00 6.26 28.58
C VAL A 129 3.27 4.79 28.84
N LEU A 130 2.29 4.10 29.41
CA LEU A 130 2.31 2.67 29.67
C LEU A 130 1.13 2.02 28.96
N ASP A 131 1.40 1.07 28.07
CA ASP A 131 0.41 0.19 27.44
C ASP A 131 0.54 -1.21 28.05
N CYS A 132 -0.54 -1.68 28.66
CA CYS A 132 -0.62 -2.95 29.35
C CYS A 132 -0.85 -4.14 28.39
N GLY A 133 -1.23 -3.86 27.13
CA GLY A 133 -1.44 -4.85 26.08
C GLY A 133 -2.50 -5.91 26.38
N VAL A 134 -2.08 -7.17 26.45
CA VAL A 134 -2.94 -8.34 26.58
C VAL A 134 -2.51 -9.21 27.77
N GLY A 135 -3.46 -9.89 28.42
CA GLY A 135 -3.14 -10.88 29.46
C GLY A 135 -3.29 -10.35 30.90
N GLN A 136 -2.35 -10.73 31.78
CA GLN A 136 -2.38 -10.42 33.22
C GLN A 136 -1.16 -9.59 33.60
N LEU A 137 -1.35 -8.37 34.09
CA LEU A 137 -0.27 -7.48 34.51
C LEU A 137 -0.44 -7.11 35.99
N THR A 138 0.61 -7.31 36.78
CA THR A 138 0.59 -6.96 38.20
C THR A 138 1.53 -5.78 38.45
N PHE A 139 1.01 -4.71 39.05
CA PHE A 139 1.85 -3.62 39.53
C PHE A 139 2.41 -3.95 40.90
N VAL A 140 3.73 -3.86 41.04
CA VAL A 140 4.48 -4.18 42.25
C VAL A 140 5.14 -2.91 42.78
N ASP A 141 5.17 -2.74 44.10
CA ASP A 141 5.60 -1.51 44.78
C ASP A 141 4.81 -0.27 44.33
N TRP A 142 5.35 0.55 43.44
CA TRP A 142 4.66 1.74 42.92
C TRP A 142 4.91 1.93 41.43
N VAL A 143 3.86 2.19 40.67
CA VAL A 143 3.95 2.56 39.25
C VAL A 143 3.34 3.95 39.09
N THR A 144 4.15 4.93 38.73
CA THR A 144 3.69 6.29 38.45
C THR A 144 3.52 6.47 36.96
N VAL A 145 2.35 6.91 36.52
CA VAL A 145 2.06 7.28 35.14
C VAL A 145 1.80 8.78 35.07
N THR A 146 2.49 9.48 34.17
CA THR A 146 2.43 10.95 34.04
C THR A 146 1.64 11.45 32.84
N SER A 147 1.20 10.55 31.93
CA SER A 147 0.40 10.92 30.76
C SER A 147 -0.74 9.94 30.48
N VAL A 148 -0.43 8.71 30.06
CA VAL A 148 -1.46 7.74 29.64
C VAL A 148 -1.14 6.34 30.18
N LEU A 149 -2.13 5.73 30.83
CA LEU A 149 -2.14 4.30 31.15
C LEU A 149 -3.18 3.65 30.23
N ASP A 150 -2.71 2.93 29.23
CA ASP A 150 -3.59 2.19 28.33
C ASP A 150 -3.74 0.75 28.80
N LEU A 151 -4.95 0.38 29.23
CA LEU A 151 -5.23 -0.98 29.67
C LEU A 151 -5.32 -1.94 28.48
N SER A 152 -5.56 -1.44 27.26
CA SER A 152 -5.80 -2.29 26.09
C SER A 152 -6.88 -3.34 26.42
N THR A 153 -6.53 -4.64 26.44
CA THR A 153 -7.43 -5.72 26.88
C THR A 153 -6.89 -6.49 28.09
N ALA A 154 -5.88 -5.93 28.76
CA ALA A 154 -5.22 -6.56 29.89
C ALA A 154 -6.08 -6.54 31.17
N ASN A 155 -5.87 -7.53 32.03
CA ASN A 155 -6.37 -7.53 33.39
C ASN A 155 -5.22 -7.06 34.31
N VAL A 156 -5.35 -5.88 34.86
CA VAL A 156 -4.32 -5.21 35.66
C VAL A 156 -4.69 -5.27 37.15
N SER A 157 -3.78 -5.77 37.97
CA SER A 157 -3.90 -5.79 39.43
C SER A 157 -2.88 -4.84 40.05
N THR A 158 -3.34 -3.90 40.88
CA THR A 158 -2.46 -3.00 41.64
C THR A 158 -2.15 -3.60 43.01
N GLU A 159 -1.47 -4.76 43.05
CA GLU A 159 -1.04 -5.37 44.32
C GLU A 159 -0.08 -4.47 45.12
N GLY A 160 0.63 -3.56 44.42
CA GLY A 160 1.28 -2.37 44.96
C GLY A 160 0.38 -1.11 44.89
N PHE A 161 0.92 0.00 44.40
CA PHE A 161 0.21 1.28 44.21
C PHE A 161 0.35 1.80 42.78
N LEU A 162 -0.75 2.21 42.16
CA LEU A 162 -0.74 3.00 40.93
C LEU A 162 -0.86 4.48 41.30
N VAL A 163 0.06 5.31 40.81
CA VAL A 163 0.02 6.76 40.96
C VAL A 163 -0.23 7.40 39.59
N LEU A 164 -1.33 8.13 39.45
CA LEU A 164 -1.61 8.99 38.30
C LEU A 164 -1.17 10.41 38.63
N GLU A 165 -0.17 10.92 37.92
CA GLU A 165 0.44 12.22 38.20
C GLU A 165 0.02 13.29 37.18
N GLY A 166 -0.32 14.46 37.71
CA GLY A 166 -0.90 15.58 36.97
C GLY A 166 -2.20 15.18 36.29
N ASP A 167 -2.23 15.40 34.99
CA ASP A 167 -3.38 15.14 34.12
C ASP A 167 -3.36 13.69 33.59
N ALA A 168 -2.65 12.74 34.20
CA ALA A 168 -2.60 11.37 33.68
C ALA A 168 -4.00 10.74 33.60
N GLY A 169 -4.29 10.01 32.52
CA GLY A 169 -5.58 9.37 32.27
C GLY A 169 -5.45 7.90 31.91
N ILE A 170 -6.51 7.13 32.19
CA ILE A 170 -6.63 5.72 31.82
C ILE A 170 -7.44 5.60 30.52
N THR A 171 -6.99 4.77 29.58
CA THR A 171 -7.76 4.30 28.42
C THR A 171 -7.96 2.78 28.51
N SER A 172 -9.00 2.25 27.85
CA SER A 172 -9.29 0.82 27.84
C SER A 172 -10.02 0.40 26.57
N ALA A 173 -9.75 -0.81 26.09
CA ALA A 173 -10.47 -1.48 25.01
C ALA A 173 -11.09 -2.81 25.50
N GLY A 174 -11.55 -2.84 26.76
CA GLY A 174 -12.07 -4.05 27.43
C GLY A 174 -11.18 -4.59 28.56
N GLY A 175 -10.05 -3.93 28.83
CA GLY A 175 -9.18 -4.25 29.95
C GLY A 175 -9.78 -3.83 31.29
N THR A 176 -9.38 -4.52 32.36
CA THR A 176 -9.87 -4.26 33.72
C THR A 176 -8.75 -3.80 34.63
N LEU A 177 -9.04 -2.93 35.59
CA LEU A 177 -8.11 -2.53 36.64
C LEU A 177 -8.71 -2.81 38.02
N SER A 178 -8.00 -3.54 38.88
CA SER A 178 -8.43 -3.83 40.25
C SER A 178 -7.41 -3.40 41.29
N GLY A 179 -7.89 -2.68 42.31
CA GLY A 179 -7.12 -2.18 43.46
C GLY A 179 -7.15 -0.65 43.58
N ASP A 180 -6.44 -0.13 44.57
CA ASP A 180 -6.44 1.31 44.89
C ASP A 180 -5.49 2.07 43.96
N VAL A 181 -5.95 3.26 43.55
CA VAL A 181 -5.24 4.22 42.73
C VAL A 181 -5.10 5.52 43.50
N GLU A 182 -3.93 6.13 43.38
CA GLU A 182 -3.64 7.44 43.93
C GLU A 182 -3.54 8.45 42.79
N ARG A 183 -4.22 9.59 42.91
CA ARG A 183 -4.06 10.70 41.98
C ARG A 183 -3.40 11.87 42.67
N ARG A 184 -2.39 12.45 42.00
CA ARG A 184 -1.68 13.66 42.45
C ARG A 184 -1.74 14.71 41.37
N PHE A 185 -2.19 15.92 41.69
CA PHE A 185 -2.14 17.03 40.73
C PHE A 185 -1.93 18.38 41.41
N ASP A 186 -1.31 19.30 40.68
CA ASP A 186 -1.21 20.71 41.06
C ASP A 186 -2.23 21.53 40.28
N TRP A 187 -2.90 22.45 40.97
CA TRP A 187 -3.83 23.39 40.36
C TRP A 187 -3.47 24.82 40.74
N THR A 188 -3.43 25.71 39.74
CA THR A 188 -3.16 27.14 39.93
C THR A 188 -4.42 27.95 39.71
N LYS A 189 -4.87 28.61 40.77
CA LYS A 189 -5.96 29.58 40.74
C LYS A 189 -5.46 30.96 40.40
N THR A 190 -5.97 31.54 39.32
CA THR A 190 -5.62 32.89 38.85
C THR A 190 -6.71 33.93 39.08
N SER A 191 -7.93 33.52 39.40
CA SER A 191 -9.11 34.38 39.58
C SER A 191 -9.63 34.33 41.03
N PRO A 192 -10.44 35.31 41.49
CA PRO A 192 -11.06 35.26 42.82
C PRO A 192 -12.34 34.39 42.88
N TYR A 193 -12.75 33.74 41.79
CA TYR A 193 -14.05 33.05 41.70
C TYR A 193 -13.99 31.62 42.23
N THR A 194 -15.14 31.07 42.63
CA THR A 194 -15.20 29.69 43.13
C THR A 194 -14.84 28.69 42.04
N HIS A 195 -14.02 27.69 42.38
CA HIS A 195 -13.65 26.61 41.48
C HIS A 195 -14.55 25.40 41.74
N GLN A 196 -14.84 24.64 40.70
CA GLN A 196 -15.62 23.41 40.77
C GLN A 196 -14.68 22.24 40.51
N MET A 197 -14.80 21.20 41.31
CA MET A 197 -13.96 20.00 41.21
C MET A 197 -14.77 18.76 41.49
N GLY A 198 -14.28 17.64 40.99
CA GLY A 198 -14.70 16.29 41.30
C GLY A 198 -13.49 15.43 41.64
N VAL A 199 -13.75 14.14 41.84
CA VAL A 199 -12.71 13.20 42.28
C VAL A 199 -12.40 12.15 41.22
N GLY A 200 -13.35 11.79 40.33
CA GLY A 200 -13.12 10.80 39.28
C GLY A 200 -12.67 9.42 39.77
N MET A 201 -12.90 9.11 41.05
CA MET A 201 -12.52 7.87 41.73
C MET A 201 -13.58 7.52 42.78
N LYS A 202 -13.71 6.23 43.08
CA LYS A 202 -14.70 5.72 44.03
C LYS A 202 -14.07 5.53 45.41
N GLY A 203 -14.79 5.96 46.45
CA GLY A 203 -14.39 5.72 47.85
C GLY A 203 -13.41 6.74 48.44
N ALA A 204 -13.06 7.79 47.70
CA ALA A 204 -12.21 8.87 48.20
C ALA A 204 -12.85 9.59 49.40
N VAL A 205 -12.03 10.05 50.34
CA VAL A 205 -12.47 10.73 51.57
C VAL A 205 -12.13 12.21 51.54
N ALA A 206 -13.03 13.07 52.06
CA ALA A 206 -12.88 14.52 51.99
C ALA A 206 -11.61 15.05 52.70
N SER A 207 -11.09 14.35 53.71
CA SER A 207 -9.84 14.76 54.38
C SER A 207 -8.66 14.93 53.43
N SER A 208 -8.66 14.26 52.27
CA SER A 208 -7.61 14.36 51.27
C SER A 208 -7.56 15.73 50.55
N ILE A 209 -8.67 16.48 50.55
CA ILE A 209 -8.79 17.77 49.86
C ILE A 209 -8.96 18.97 50.83
N LEU A 210 -9.34 18.72 52.08
CA LEU A 210 -9.67 19.80 53.04
C LEU A 210 -8.45 20.51 53.66
N ASP A 211 -7.23 20.03 53.44
CA ASP A 211 -6.01 20.58 54.07
C ASP A 211 -5.45 21.83 53.37
N GLN A 212 -6.14 22.36 52.36
CA GLN A 212 -5.69 23.54 51.61
C GLN A 212 -5.83 24.84 52.43
N PRO A 213 -4.76 25.64 52.61
CA PRO A 213 -4.82 26.86 53.41
C PRO A 213 -5.84 27.89 52.88
N GLY A 214 -6.78 28.29 53.73
CA GLY A 214 -7.78 29.32 53.41
C GLY A 214 -8.93 28.84 52.51
N ALA A 215 -9.00 27.52 52.27
CA ALA A 215 -10.05 26.91 51.45
C ALA A 215 -11.36 26.73 52.23
N ALA A 216 -12.49 26.94 51.55
CA ALA A 216 -13.80 26.52 52.02
C ALA A 216 -14.46 25.64 50.95
N TYR A 217 -14.92 24.46 51.34
CA TYR A 217 -15.51 23.47 50.44
C TYR A 217 -16.98 23.25 50.75
N ALA A 218 -17.80 23.15 49.72
CA ALA A 218 -19.24 22.97 49.79
C ALA A 218 -19.69 21.87 48.84
N LYS A 219 -20.54 20.95 49.33
CA LYS A 219 -21.10 19.85 48.54
C LYS A 219 -22.48 20.13 47.94
N GLN A 220 -23.27 21.01 48.56
CA GLN A 220 -24.63 21.29 48.10
C GLN A 220 -25.08 22.68 48.50
N TRP A 221 -25.81 23.36 47.62
CA TRP A 221 -26.57 24.56 47.98
C TRP A 221 -27.94 24.16 48.54
N LEU A 222 -28.22 24.53 49.79
CA LEU A 222 -29.53 24.33 50.42
C LEU A 222 -30.36 25.60 50.29
N GLU A 223 -31.27 25.64 49.32
CA GLU A 223 -32.12 26.82 49.07
C GLU A 223 -33.02 27.18 50.24
N ALA A 224 -33.61 26.19 50.94
CA ALA A 224 -34.46 26.42 52.11
C ALA A 224 -33.73 27.16 53.26
N GLY A 225 -32.40 27.10 53.27
CA GLY A 225 -31.54 27.81 54.22
C GLY A 225 -30.74 28.96 53.62
N THR A 226 -30.71 29.12 52.29
CA THR A 226 -29.76 30.01 51.57
C THR A 226 -28.29 29.78 51.98
N THR A 227 -27.94 28.53 52.28
CA THR A 227 -26.63 28.15 52.82
C THR A 227 -26.05 26.97 52.07
N TYR A 228 -24.73 27.01 51.85
CA TYR A 228 -24.00 25.82 51.42
C TYR A 228 -23.81 24.84 52.58
N LEU A 229 -23.97 23.55 52.31
CA LEU A 229 -23.54 22.49 53.21
C LEU A 229 -22.04 22.27 53.04
N SER A 230 -21.27 22.56 54.09
CA SER A 230 -19.82 22.38 54.09
C SER A 230 -19.42 20.89 54.11
N LEU A 231 -18.32 20.57 53.43
CA LEU A 231 -17.65 19.28 53.54
C LEU A 231 -16.90 19.17 54.87
N VAL A 232 -16.94 17.99 55.49
CA VAL A 232 -16.15 17.65 56.69
C VAL A 232 -15.26 16.45 56.41
N GLY A 233 -14.12 16.32 57.08
CA GLY A 233 -13.08 15.34 56.70
C GLY A 233 -13.50 13.86 56.76
N THR A 234 -14.58 13.52 57.46
CA THR A 234 -15.12 12.15 57.49
C THR A 234 -16.11 11.86 56.36
N ASP A 235 -16.46 12.85 55.53
CA ASP A 235 -17.37 12.65 54.41
C ASP A 235 -16.68 11.79 53.34
N THR A 236 -17.34 10.70 52.93
CA THR A 236 -16.95 9.97 51.72
C THR A 236 -17.45 10.77 50.52
N LEU A 237 -16.55 11.08 49.59
CA LEU A 237 -16.88 11.76 48.36
C LEU A 237 -17.54 10.75 47.41
N LEU A 238 -18.73 11.09 46.94
CA LEU A 238 -19.48 10.24 46.02
C LEU A 238 -18.92 10.36 44.61
N ASN A 239 -18.91 9.22 43.90
CA ASN A 239 -18.41 9.17 42.53
C ASN A 239 -19.32 9.98 41.59
N GLY A 240 -18.73 10.82 40.75
CA GLY A 240 -19.43 11.71 39.82
C GLY A 240 -20.14 12.91 40.45
N GLU A 241 -20.11 13.07 41.78
CA GLU A 241 -20.56 14.32 42.41
C GLU A 241 -19.52 15.43 42.21
N GLY A 242 -19.98 16.64 41.95
CA GLY A 242 -19.13 17.82 41.90
C GLY A 242 -19.23 18.63 43.19
N TYR A 243 -18.13 19.31 43.52
CA TYR A 243 -17.96 20.10 44.74
C TYR A 243 -17.52 21.52 44.37
N THR A 244 -17.99 22.50 45.13
CA THR A 244 -17.56 23.89 44.96
C THR A 244 -16.53 24.23 46.03
N CYS A 245 -15.39 24.79 45.61
CA CYS A 245 -14.36 25.28 46.51
C CYS A 245 -14.12 26.78 46.32
N SER A 246 -14.07 27.50 47.45
CA SER A 246 -13.66 28.90 47.53
C SER A 246 -12.23 28.95 48.04
N LEU A 247 -11.31 29.32 47.15
CA LEU A 247 -9.87 29.36 47.38
C LEU A 247 -9.33 30.78 47.08
N PRO A 248 -8.33 31.29 47.81
CA PRO A 248 -7.55 32.43 47.35
C PRO A 248 -6.80 32.16 46.04
N VAL A 249 -6.37 33.21 45.33
CA VAL A 249 -5.42 33.07 44.21
C VAL A 249 -4.12 32.43 44.73
N GLY A 250 -3.63 31.38 44.05
CA GLY A 250 -2.49 30.60 44.49
C GLY A 250 -2.38 29.23 43.82
N THR A 251 -1.35 28.47 44.18
CA THR A 251 -1.15 27.08 43.71
C THR A 251 -1.43 26.11 44.85
N TYR A 252 -2.15 25.03 44.53
CA TYR A 252 -2.65 24.03 45.46
C TYR A 252 -2.30 22.64 44.94
N SER A 253 -1.79 21.77 45.81
CA SER A 253 -1.43 20.39 45.47
C SER A 253 -2.45 19.44 46.10
N TYR A 254 -3.09 18.61 45.28
CA TYR A 254 -4.10 17.65 45.71
C TYR A 254 -3.57 16.23 45.56
N GLN A 255 -3.87 15.40 46.55
CA GLN A 255 -3.54 13.98 46.59
C GLN A 255 -4.73 13.23 47.14
N PHE A 256 -5.26 12.26 46.41
CA PHE A 256 -6.40 11.46 46.87
C PHE A 256 -6.27 10.01 46.40
N GLU A 257 -6.78 9.11 47.23
CA GLU A 257 -6.74 7.66 47.04
C GLU A 257 -8.17 7.15 46.88
N GLY A 258 -8.37 6.17 45.99
CA GLY A 258 -9.64 5.50 45.78
C GLY A 258 -9.55 4.39 44.74
N GLU A 259 -10.67 3.72 44.47
CA GLU A 259 -10.74 2.72 43.40
C GLU A 259 -10.87 3.42 42.03
N ALA A 260 -10.17 2.90 41.02
CA ALA A 260 -10.35 3.34 39.64
C ALA A 260 -11.77 3.06 39.13
N VAL A 261 -12.27 3.97 38.31
CA VAL A 261 -13.59 3.88 37.70
C VAL A 261 -13.44 3.97 36.19
N LEU A 262 -13.78 2.88 35.50
CA LEU A 262 -13.80 2.80 34.04
C LEU A 262 -15.22 2.94 33.47
N ASN A 263 -16.23 2.66 34.30
CA ASN A 263 -17.64 2.73 33.93
C ASN A 263 -18.45 3.29 35.11
N ALA A 264 -19.43 4.15 34.85
CA ALA A 264 -20.26 4.75 35.89
C ALA A 264 -21.65 5.15 35.40
N ASP A 265 -22.65 4.95 36.25
CA ASP A 265 -24.02 5.45 36.03
C ASP A 265 -24.35 6.53 37.06
N LEU A 266 -24.67 7.73 36.59
CA LEU A 266 -25.07 8.86 37.42
C LEU A 266 -26.59 9.06 37.34
N ALA A 267 -27.25 9.12 38.50
CA ALA A 267 -28.67 9.44 38.58
C ALA A 267 -28.85 10.96 38.70
N ILE A 268 -29.49 11.57 37.70
CA ILE A 268 -29.73 13.01 37.68
C ILE A 268 -31.13 13.30 38.19
N SER A 269 -31.19 14.08 39.27
CA SER A 269 -32.44 14.41 39.92
C SER A 269 -33.12 15.60 39.24
N ALA A 270 -34.45 15.55 39.13
CA ALA A 270 -35.28 16.70 38.79
C ALA A 270 -35.91 17.35 40.03
N GLU A 271 -35.36 17.08 41.21
CA GLU A 271 -35.88 17.63 42.44
C GLU A 271 -35.57 19.14 42.48
N ALA A 272 -36.57 19.93 42.14
CA ALA A 272 -36.48 21.38 42.19
C ALA A 272 -36.87 21.89 43.56
N ALA A 273 -36.12 22.86 44.06
CA ALA A 273 -36.41 23.52 45.32
C ALA A 273 -37.71 24.36 45.30
N SER A 274 -38.29 24.64 44.12
CA SER A 274 -39.62 25.24 43.97
C SER A 274 -40.26 24.93 42.61
N ALA A 275 -41.58 25.15 42.49
CA ALA A 275 -42.35 24.97 41.25
C ALA A 275 -41.92 25.88 40.06
N SER A 276 -41.06 26.86 40.33
CA SER A 276 -40.52 27.81 39.35
C SER A 276 -39.08 27.48 38.91
N TRP A 277 -38.48 26.44 39.49
CA TRP A 277 -37.09 26.04 39.25
C TRP A 277 -37.05 24.61 38.71
N ARG A 278 -35.96 24.25 38.03
CA ARG A 278 -35.65 22.89 37.58
C ARG A 278 -34.66 22.24 38.56
N GLY A 279 -34.45 20.93 38.51
CA GLY A 279 -33.44 20.27 39.37
C GLY A 279 -32.04 20.61 38.88
N TRP A 280 -31.26 21.36 39.67
CA TRP A 280 -29.85 21.67 39.38
C TRP A 280 -28.96 20.62 40.00
N ASN A 281 -28.02 20.08 39.22
CA ASN A 281 -27.10 19.05 39.69
C ASN A 281 -25.67 19.47 39.32
N LEU A 282 -24.79 19.59 40.31
CA LEU A 282 -23.36 19.78 40.11
C LEU A 282 -22.69 18.40 40.06
N LEU A 283 -22.15 18.05 38.90
CA LEU A 283 -21.56 16.76 38.63
C LEU A 283 -20.08 16.92 38.30
N SER A 284 -19.41 15.79 38.16
CA SER A 284 -18.06 15.72 37.62
C SER A 284 -17.87 14.47 36.77
N ASN A 285 -16.81 14.45 35.96
CA ASN A 285 -16.37 13.23 35.30
C ASN A 285 -16.16 12.12 36.34
N PRO A 286 -16.97 11.05 36.33
CA PRO A 286 -16.87 9.97 37.30
C PRO A 286 -15.75 8.98 36.99
N LEU A 287 -15.16 9.04 35.78
CA LEU A 287 -14.14 8.10 35.35
C LEU A 287 -12.73 8.59 35.72
N THR A 288 -11.82 7.64 35.85
CA THR A 288 -10.41 7.92 36.21
C THR A 288 -9.57 8.32 34.98
N GLY A 289 -10.15 8.33 33.78
CA GLY A 289 -9.56 8.82 32.53
C GLY A 289 -10.37 9.93 31.86
N PHE A 290 -9.84 10.45 30.75
CA PHE A 290 -10.50 11.51 29.99
C PHE A 290 -11.69 10.93 29.26
N VAL A 291 -12.85 11.58 29.32
CA VAL A 291 -14.08 11.06 28.69
C VAL A 291 -14.53 11.97 27.58
N ASP A 292 -14.67 11.42 26.39
CA ASP A 292 -15.43 12.06 25.31
C ASP A 292 -16.93 11.94 25.61
N LEU A 293 -17.58 13.09 25.83
CA LEU A 293 -19.01 13.14 26.12
C LEU A 293 -19.87 12.67 24.96
N ALA A 294 -19.36 12.68 23.72
CA ALA A 294 -20.06 12.14 22.55
C ALA A 294 -20.25 10.62 22.65
N ALA A 295 -19.41 9.92 23.42
CA ALA A 295 -19.48 8.48 23.63
C ALA A 295 -20.35 8.09 24.85
N THR A 296 -20.86 9.06 25.60
CA THR A 296 -21.73 8.79 26.76
C THR A 296 -23.18 8.63 26.33
N SER A 297 -24.00 7.98 27.17
CA SER A 297 -25.41 7.77 26.87
C SER A 297 -26.30 8.19 28.02
N THR A 298 -27.47 8.74 27.69
CA THR A 298 -28.45 9.19 28.67
C THR A 298 -29.77 8.46 28.44
N ALA A 299 -30.43 8.07 29.53
CA ALA A 299 -31.69 7.33 29.46
C ALA A 299 -32.74 7.92 30.40
N GLY A 300 -33.98 8.01 29.89
CA GLY A 300 -35.13 8.53 30.63
C GLY A 300 -35.70 9.81 30.03
N PRO A 301 -36.83 10.30 30.55
CA PRO A 301 -37.55 11.43 29.96
C PRO A 301 -36.80 12.77 30.05
N GLY A 302 -35.76 12.87 30.89
CA GLY A 302 -35.03 14.11 31.17
C GLY A 302 -33.66 14.25 30.53
N SER A 303 -33.25 13.28 29.71
CA SER A 303 -31.91 13.16 29.11
C SER A 303 -31.48 14.28 28.14
N LEU A 304 -32.31 15.32 28.01
CA LEU A 304 -32.27 16.33 26.95
C LEU A 304 -31.67 17.66 27.46
N GLY A 305 -30.59 17.60 28.22
CA GLY A 305 -29.98 18.75 28.90
C GLY A 305 -28.57 19.04 28.42
N ALA A 306 -28.20 20.33 28.37
CA ALA A 306 -26.83 20.76 28.15
C ALA A 306 -26.00 20.69 29.44
N LEU A 307 -24.70 20.51 29.27
CA LEU A 307 -23.72 20.49 30.34
C LEU A 307 -23.05 21.85 30.40
N TYR A 308 -22.98 22.46 31.57
CA TYR A 308 -22.46 23.81 31.73
C TYR A 308 -21.21 23.81 32.58
N GLN A 309 -20.10 24.24 32.02
CA GLN A 309 -18.83 24.33 32.72
C GLN A 309 -18.45 25.79 32.96
N TRP A 310 -17.98 26.14 34.15
CA TRP A 310 -17.46 27.50 34.39
C TRP A 310 -16.01 27.62 33.90
N VAL A 311 -15.70 28.63 33.09
CA VAL A 311 -14.34 28.94 32.62
C VAL A 311 -13.83 30.23 33.27
N ASP A 312 -12.88 30.06 34.19
CA ASP A 312 -12.34 31.16 35.01
C ASP A 312 -11.63 32.24 34.18
N THR A 313 -10.95 31.89 33.09
CA THR A 313 -10.26 32.86 32.23
C THR A 313 -11.21 33.74 31.44
N LEU A 314 -12.37 33.19 31.06
CA LEU A 314 -13.37 33.83 30.22
C LEU A 314 -14.51 34.44 31.05
N GLN A 315 -14.53 34.18 32.35
CA GLN A 315 -15.52 34.72 33.28
C GLN A 315 -16.96 34.36 32.89
N THR A 316 -17.12 33.20 32.23
CA THR A 316 -18.39 32.76 31.67
C THR A 316 -18.56 31.25 31.76
N TRP A 317 -19.78 30.81 31.48
CA TRP A 317 -20.17 29.40 31.41
C TRP A 317 -20.03 28.92 29.97
N VAL A 318 -19.66 27.65 29.82
CA VAL A 318 -19.52 26.94 28.54
C VAL A 318 -20.55 25.86 28.51
N ALA A 319 -21.50 25.96 27.59
CA ALA A 319 -22.44 24.90 27.32
C ALA A 319 -21.78 23.83 26.43
N GLN A 320 -21.86 22.56 26.79
CA GLN A 320 -21.47 21.39 26.01
C GLN A 320 -22.71 20.53 25.72
N VAL A 321 -22.94 20.20 24.46
CA VAL A 321 -24.05 19.36 23.97
C VAL A 321 -23.55 18.37 22.94
N GLY A 322 -23.93 17.10 23.10
CA GLY A 322 -23.48 16.03 22.19
C GLY A 322 -21.95 15.92 22.08
N GLY A 323 -21.21 16.29 23.12
CA GLY A 323 -19.75 16.34 23.09
C GLY A 323 -19.15 17.50 22.31
N VAL A 324 -19.88 18.61 22.10
CA VAL A 324 -19.35 19.85 21.50
C VAL A 324 -19.69 21.05 22.38
N GLY A 325 -18.71 21.89 22.70
CA GLY A 325 -18.83 23.09 23.54
C GLY A 325 -19.21 24.37 22.80
N GLN A 326 -19.55 25.43 23.55
CA GLN A 326 -19.88 26.78 23.06
C GLN A 326 -18.80 27.39 22.16
N TYR A 327 -17.53 27.00 22.33
CA TYR A 327 -16.38 27.38 21.50
C TYR A 327 -16.06 26.38 20.38
N GLY A 328 -16.95 25.44 20.13
CA GLY A 328 -16.72 24.35 19.19
C GLY A 328 -15.67 23.33 19.55
N ARG A 329 -15.14 23.40 20.77
CA ARG A 329 -14.20 22.41 21.26
C ARG A 329 -14.94 21.09 21.45
N ALA A 330 -14.25 19.97 21.26
CA ALA A 330 -14.78 18.70 21.72
C ALA A 330 -15.12 18.81 23.22
N GLY A 331 -16.11 18.07 23.67
CA GLY A 331 -16.56 17.98 25.05
C GLY A 331 -15.83 16.83 25.69
N ILE A 332 -14.50 16.93 25.83
CA ILE A 332 -13.72 15.94 26.55
C ILE A 332 -13.54 16.45 27.96
N LEU A 333 -13.99 15.67 28.95
CA LEU A 333 -13.79 15.98 30.35
C LEU A 333 -12.53 15.31 30.88
N ALA A 334 -11.65 16.09 31.49
CA ALA A 334 -10.58 15.58 32.32
C ALA A 334 -11.13 14.83 33.54
N PRO A 335 -10.38 13.88 34.11
CA PRO A 335 -10.80 13.21 35.33
C PRO A 335 -11.04 14.21 36.47
N GLY A 336 -12.20 14.10 37.13
CA GLY A 336 -12.58 15.05 38.19
C GLY A 336 -12.94 16.46 37.69
N GLU A 337 -12.99 16.72 36.38
CA GLU A 337 -13.53 17.97 35.86
C GLU A 337 -15.03 18.07 36.17
N ALA A 338 -15.46 19.19 36.74
CA ALA A 338 -16.82 19.40 37.22
C ALA A 338 -17.62 20.36 36.34
N PHE A 339 -18.93 20.13 36.27
CA PHE A 339 -19.85 20.88 35.45
C PHE A 339 -21.28 20.78 36.02
N TRP A 340 -22.16 21.69 35.64
CA TRP A 340 -23.56 21.70 36.01
C TRP A 340 -24.43 21.06 34.94
N THR A 341 -25.48 20.38 35.37
CA THR A 341 -26.58 19.96 34.51
C THR A 341 -27.93 20.34 35.13
N ILE A 342 -28.93 20.54 34.29
CA ILE A 342 -30.29 20.92 34.69
C ILE A 342 -31.26 19.87 34.17
N ALA A 343 -32.11 19.34 35.06
CA ALA A 343 -33.09 18.32 34.73
C ALA A 343 -34.53 18.79 35.03
N ASP A 344 -35.41 18.67 34.03
CA ASP A 344 -36.87 18.84 34.17
C ASP A 344 -37.54 17.59 34.74
N THR A 345 -37.03 16.44 34.35
CA THR A 345 -37.45 15.11 34.82
C THR A 345 -36.20 14.30 35.10
N ALA A 346 -36.26 13.36 36.04
CA ALA A 346 -35.09 12.56 36.37
C ALA A 346 -34.65 11.71 35.16
N PHE A 347 -33.34 11.52 35.02
CA PHE A 347 -32.73 10.67 33.99
C PHE A 347 -31.44 10.02 34.52
N SER A 348 -30.97 8.96 33.89
CA SER A 348 -29.66 8.37 34.17
C SER A 348 -28.68 8.73 33.07
N TRP A 349 -27.41 8.89 33.44
CA TRP A 349 -26.33 9.17 32.53
C TRP A 349 -25.20 8.17 32.74
N SER A 350 -24.94 7.40 31.69
CA SER A 350 -23.99 6.30 31.67
C SER A 350 -22.71 6.72 30.96
N PHE A 351 -21.60 6.44 31.64
CA PHE A 351 -20.23 6.63 31.20
C PHE A 351 -19.61 5.26 31.01
N ASP A 352 -19.08 5.01 29.82
CA ASP A 352 -18.53 3.73 29.39
C ASP A 352 -17.03 3.87 29.10
N GLU A 353 -16.27 2.82 29.33
CA GLU A 353 -14.84 2.75 29.06
C GLU A 353 -14.49 2.98 27.59
N MET A 354 -15.40 2.67 26.66
CA MET A 354 -15.24 2.98 25.22
C MET A 354 -15.19 4.49 24.95
N GLY A 355 -15.69 5.32 25.86
CA GLY A 355 -15.61 6.77 25.78
C GLY A 355 -14.30 7.36 26.33
N LEU A 356 -13.38 6.52 26.84
CA LEU A 356 -12.10 6.98 27.35
C LEU A 356 -11.16 7.33 26.21
N VAL A 357 -10.55 8.51 26.29
CA VAL A 357 -9.61 9.03 25.28
C VAL A 357 -8.27 9.38 25.91
N GLU A 358 -7.22 9.47 25.09
CA GLU A 358 -5.91 9.88 25.57
C GLU A 358 -5.88 11.37 25.99
N GLN A 359 -5.00 11.73 26.92
CA GLN A 359 -4.77 13.12 27.35
C GLN A 359 -4.49 14.07 26.17
N ALA A 360 -3.83 13.57 25.11
CA ALA A 360 -3.54 14.34 23.91
C ALA A 360 -4.82 14.83 23.20
N ALA A 361 -5.89 14.02 23.20
CA ALA A 361 -7.19 14.42 22.67
C ALA A 361 -7.77 15.57 23.49
N TRP A 362 -7.74 15.47 24.83
CA TRP A 362 -8.19 16.54 25.71
C TRP A 362 -7.37 17.84 25.58
N LYS A 363 -6.06 17.77 25.32
CA LYS A 363 -5.25 18.98 25.08
C LYS A 363 -5.56 19.62 23.72
N SER A 364 -5.67 18.80 22.68
CA SER A 364 -5.92 19.24 21.30
C SER A 364 -7.34 19.70 21.03
N GLN A 365 -8.33 19.36 21.88
CA GLN A 365 -9.71 19.84 21.74
C GLN A 365 -9.82 21.37 21.73
N SER A 366 -8.81 22.08 22.27
CA SER A 366 -8.73 23.54 22.27
C SER A 366 -8.20 24.15 20.97
N GLU A 367 -7.61 23.33 20.08
CA GLU A 367 -6.90 23.72 18.86
C GLU A 367 -7.64 23.33 17.58
N ARG A 368 -8.61 22.41 17.63
CA ARG A 368 -9.33 21.88 16.45
C ARG A 368 -10.84 22.13 16.56
N LEU A 369 -11.39 22.94 15.65
CA LEU A 369 -12.84 23.05 15.48
C LEU A 369 -13.38 21.90 14.60
N PRO A 370 -14.60 21.41 14.87
CA PRO A 370 -15.34 20.54 13.97
C PRO A 370 -15.55 21.25 12.62
N GLU A 371 -15.38 20.51 11.52
CA GLU A 371 -15.48 21.00 10.14
C GLU A 371 -16.88 21.55 9.76
N SER A 372 -17.87 21.39 10.62
CA SER A 372 -19.25 21.81 10.42
C SER A 372 -19.71 22.93 11.36
N LEU A 373 -18.85 23.42 12.25
CA LEU A 373 -19.29 24.37 13.26
C LEU A 373 -18.98 25.82 12.91
N LEU A 374 -19.99 26.67 13.06
CA LEU A 374 -19.87 28.12 13.09
C LEU A 374 -20.02 28.63 14.53
N ALA A 375 -18.97 29.27 15.06
CA ALA A 375 -19.04 29.98 16.33
C ALA A 375 -19.21 31.49 16.08
N LEU A 376 -20.25 32.07 16.66
CA LEU A 376 -20.54 33.50 16.60
C LEU A 376 -20.33 34.09 18.00
N GLU A 377 -19.42 35.05 18.13
CA GLU A 377 -19.08 35.66 19.41
C GLU A 377 -19.57 37.11 19.49
N ILE A 378 -20.20 37.50 20.58
CA ILE A 378 -20.54 38.89 20.90
C ILE A 378 -19.78 39.33 22.14
N ASN A 379 -19.12 40.49 22.05
CA ASN A 379 -18.34 41.06 23.14
C ASN A 379 -18.74 42.53 23.42
N ASP A 380 -18.76 42.93 24.70
CA ASP A 380 -19.05 44.31 25.15
C ASP A 380 -17.85 45.05 25.78
N GLY A 381 -16.66 44.49 25.65
CA GLY A 381 -15.39 44.92 26.24
C GLY A 381 -15.09 44.34 27.62
N LEU A 382 -16.07 43.69 28.28
CA LEU A 382 -15.93 43.09 29.61
C LEU A 382 -16.34 41.61 29.63
N MET A 383 -17.36 41.24 28.85
CA MET A 383 -17.95 39.91 28.76
C MET A 383 -17.97 39.45 27.29
N THR A 384 -17.93 38.13 27.10
CA THR A 384 -18.19 37.50 25.81
C THR A 384 -19.33 36.51 25.96
N GLU A 385 -20.30 36.57 25.06
CA GLU A 385 -21.33 35.55 24.85
C GLU A 385 -21.20 34.95 23.46
N GLN A 386 -21.67 33.71 23.27
CA GLN A 386 -21.57 33.05 21.98
C GLN A 386 -22.78 32.21 21.65
N CYS A 387 -23.06 32.11 20.35
CA CYS A 387 -24.00 31.18 19.76
C CYS A 387 -23.22 30.29 18.79
N ALA A 388 -23.41 28.98 18.87
CA ALA A 388 -22.80 28.02 17.97
C ALA A 388 -23.85 27.40 17.05
N ILE A 389 -23.49 27.16 15.79
CA ILE A 389 -24.37 26.57 14.78
C ILE A 389 -23.62 25.42 14.12
N LEU A 390 -24.17 24.22 14.20
CA LEU A 390 -23.63 23.04 13.55
C LEU A 390 -24.33 22.85 12.20
N ILE A 391 -23.56 22.89 11.11
CA ILE A 391 -24.03 22.81 9.74
C ILE A 391 -23.78 21.41 9.21
N GLY A 392 -24.86 20.63 9.10
CA GLY A 392 -24.87 19.28 8.54
C GLY A 392 -25.23 18.18 9.52
N GLY A 393 -25.74 17.07 8.97
CA GLY A 393 -25.89 15.79 9.67
C GLY A 393 -27.16 15.59 10.52
N GLY A 394 -28.30 16.24 10.26
CA GLY A 394 -29.53 15.98 11.03
C GLY A 394 -30.80 16.64 10.48
N ASN A 395 -31.96 16.21 11.01
CA ASN A 395 -33.29 16.76 10.72
C ASN A 395 -33.36 18.25 11.16
N VAL A 396 -34.12 19.07 10.43
CA VAL A 396 -34.31 20.51 10.72
C VAL A 396 -35.23 20.78 11.92
N ASP A 397 -35.82 19.73 12.46
CA ASP A 397 -36.68 19.81 13.64
C ASP A 397 -35.83 19.92 14.91
N PHE A 398 -36.22 20.82 15.82
CA PHE A 398 -35.61 20.97 17.14
C PHE A 398 -35.53 19.61 17.84
N ASN A 399 -34.31 19.09 17.99
CA ASN A 399 -34.00 17.93 18.79
C ASN A 399 -33.26 18.39 20.03
N ARG A 400 -33.95 18.43 21.18
CA ARG A 400 -33.38 18.89 22.45
C ARG A 400 -32.13 18.12 22.93
N SER A 401 -31.86 16.91 22.42
CA SER A 401 -30.58 16.21 22.70
C SER A 401 -29.40 16.74 21.87
N GLU A 402 -29.68 17.36 20.73
CA GLU A 402 -28.70 17.89 19.77
C GLU A 402 -28.65 19.43 19.80
N ASP A 403 -29.76 20.08 20.14
CA ASP A 403 -29.95 21.53 20.19
C ASP A 403 -30.01 21.99 21.65
N ALA A 404 -28.96 22.68 22.09
CA ALA A 404 -28.79 23.09 23.49
C ALA A 404 -29.84 24.14 23.90
N PRO A 405 -30.85 23.82 24.74
CA PRO A 405 -31.84 24.82 25.13
C PRO A 405 -31.20 25.88 26.03
N PHE A 406 -31.29 27.15 25.63
CA PHE A 406 -30.87 28.28 26.44
C PHE A 406 -31.86 28.46 27.60
N SER A 407 -31.44 28.07 28.81
CA SER A 407 -32.29 28.23 29.99
C SER A 407 -32.24 29.67 30.47
N ALA A 408 -33.38 30.37 30.44
CA ALA A 408 -33.54 31.73 30.96
C ALA A 408 -33.25 31.88 32.47
N ALA A 409 -32.91 30.79 33.17
CA ALA A 409 -32.48 30.74 34.56
C ALA A 409 -31.01 31.14 34.73
N PHE A 410 -30.19 31.00 33.69
CA PHE A 410 -28.79 31.41 33.69
C PHE A 410 -28.64 32.82 33.11
N ARG A 411 -29.41 33.78 33.64
CA ARG A 411 -29.14 35.20 33.36
C ARG A 411 -27.81 35.51 34.05
N GLY A 412 -26.74 35.68 33.27
CA GLY A 412 -25.53 36.30 33.78
C GLY A 412 -25.93 37.58 34.52
N ARG A 413 -25.27 37.91 35.64
CA ARG A 413 -25.57 39.13 36.41
C ARG A 413 -25.50 40.43 35.56
N ASN A 414 -24.94 40.34 34.35
CA ASN A 414 -24.59 41.46 33.49
C ASN A 414 -25.44 41.61 32.22
N ASN A 415 -26.51 40.81 32.04
CA ASN A 415 -27.59 41.10 31.08
C ASN A 415 -27.18 41.17 29.57
N LEU A 416 -26.14 40.42 29.17
CA LEU A 416 -25.77 40.12 27.78
C LEU A 416 -26.20 38.67 27.49
N ASP A 417 -27.13 38.44 26.56
CA ASP A 417 -27.59 37.13 26.11
C ASP A 417 -27.54 37.09 24.57
N PHE A 418 -26.94 36.05 23.98
CA PHE A 418 -26.88 35.84 22.51
C PHE A 418 -27.18 34.38 22.16
N TYR A 419 -28.18 34.15 21.32
CA TYR A 419 -28.69 32.81 21.02
C TYR A 419 -29.44 32.80 19.70
N SER A 420 -29.68 31.62 19.14
CA SER A 420 -30.63 31.44 18.04
C SER A 420 -31.99 30.97 18.56
N GLN A 421 -33.01 31.08 17.74
CA GLN A 421 -34.36 30.62 18.09
C GLN A 421 -34.87 29.66 17.01
N THR A 422 -35.33 28.49 17.45
CA THR A 422 -35.93 27.48 16.58
C THR A 422 -37.33 27.89 16.13
N SER A 423 -37.87 27.20 15.12
CA SER A 423 -39.19 27.49 14.54
C SER A 423 -40.35 27.37 15.54
N ASP A 424 -40.20 26.60 16.61
CA ASP A 424 -41.14 26.45 17.73
C ASP A 424 -40.92 27.46 18.88
N SER A 425 -40.11 28.51 18.65
CA SER A 425 -39.82 29.59 19.60
C SER A 425 -39.04 29.16 20.84
N VAL A 426 -38.24 28.09 20.74
CA VAL A 426 -37.30 27.69 21.80
C VAL A 426 -35.96 28.39 21.56
N ASN A 427 -35.44 29.04 22.60
CA ASN A 427 -34.12 29.67 22.54
C ASN A 427 -33.05 28.58 22.66
N VAL A 428 -32.05 28.59 21.78
CA VAL A 428 -30.98 27.60 21.76
C VAL A 428 -29.61 28.26 21.59
N MET A 429 -28.63 27.80 22.36
CA MET A 429 -27.23 28.29 22.29
C MET A 429 -26.40 27.52 21.25
N VAL A 430 -26.74 26.25 21.04
CA VAL A 430 -26.18 25.40 20.00
C VAL A 430 -27.35 24.91 19.16
N ASN A 431 -27.35 25.23 17.88
CA ASN A 431 -28.41 24.86 16.94
C ASN A 431 -27.83 24.01 15.81
N LYS A 432 -28.44 22.88 15.50
CA LYS A 432 -28.05 22.04 14.38
C LYS A 432 -28.92 22.35 13.17
N THR A 433 -28.29 22.37 12.01
CA THR A 433 -28.93 22.66 10.73
C THR A 433 -28.61 21.57 9.71
N SER A 434 -29.48 21.46 8.71
CA SER A 434 -29.24 20.56 7.58
C SER A 434 -28.24 21.18 6.60
N ASN A 435 -27.83 20.41 5.60
CA ASN A 435 -27.04 20.92 4.48
C ASN A 435 -27.88 21.68 3.45
N GLU A 436 -29.15 21.97 3.72
CA GLU A 436 -30.01 22.78 2.84
C GLU A 436 -29.87 24.28 3.13
N SER A 437 -30.27 25.12 2.18
CA SER A 437 -30.30 26.58 2.38
C SER A 437 -31.27 26.95 3.51
N GLN A 438 -30.80 27.72 4.49
CA GLN A 438 -31.60 28.09 5.67
C GLN A 438 -31.34 29.53 6.12
N THR A 439 -32.35 30.12 6.77
CA THR A 439 -32.22 31.40 7.48
C THR A 439 -32.39 31.15 8.97
N ILE A 440 -31.36 31.47 9.75
CA ILE A 440 -31.30 31.24 11.19
C ILE A 440 -31.46 32.60 11.90
N PRO A 441 -32.55 32.81 12.66
CA PRO A 441 -32.75 34.05 13.39
C PRO A 441 -31.89 34.07 14.66
N LEU A 442 -31.08 35.11 14.80
CA LEU A 442 -30.21 35.35 15.94
C LEU A 442 -30.78 36.48 16.81
N TRP A 443 -30.93 36.17 18.09
CA TRP A 443 -31.53 37.02 19.10
C TRP A 443 -30.47 37.55 20.05
N LEU A 444 -30.65 38.81 20.44
CA LEU A 444 -29.75 39.52 21.32
C LEU A 444 -30.53 40.19 22.43
N LYS A 445 -29.92 40.23 23.61
CA LYS A 445 -30.27 41.13 24.69
C LYS A 445 -28.99 41.69 25.29
N ALA A 446 -28.89 43.00 25.37
CA ALA A 446 -27.78 43.69 26.02
C ALA A 446 -28.28 44.98 26.66
N GLY A 447 -27.45 45.73 27.39
CA GLY A 447 -27.81 47.09 27.82
C GLY A 447 -28.12 47.98 26.61
N SER A 448 -29.12 48.85 26.69
CA SER A 448 -29.42 49.82 25.62
C SER A 448 -28.29 50.83 25.48
N GLY A 449 -27.85 51.10 24.24
CA GLY A 449 -26.72 51.97 23.94
C GLY A 449 -25.35 51.33 24.17
N SER A 450 -25.29 50.04 24.48
CA SER A 450 -24.02 49.29 24.52
C SER A 450 -23.42 49.20 23.12
N LEU A 451 -22.11 49.44 23.02
CA LEU A 451 -21.34 49.14 21.82
C LEU A 451 -20.91 47.68 21.91
N LEU A 452 -21.25 46.89 20.89
CA LEU A 452 -20.96 45.48 20.81
C LEU A 452 -20.20 45.17 19.52
N THR A 453 -19.42 44.10 19.56
CA THR A 453 -18.77 43.54 18.38
C THR A 453 -19.22 42.10 18.21
N LEU A 454 -19.80 41.78 17.06
CA LEU A 454 -20.04 40.40 16.61
C LEU A 454 -18.81 39.94 15.83
N GLN A 455 -18.26 38.77 16.17
CA GLN A 455 -17.06 38.21 15.56
C GLN A 455 -17.29 36.75 15.15
N VAL A 456 -16.66 36.37 14.04
CA VAL A 456 -16.51 34.97 13.63
C VAL A 456 -15.01 34.67 13.63
N PRO A 457 -14.47 34.17 14.75
CA PRO A 457 -13.03 34.01 14.93
C PRO A 457 -12.45 32.97 13.97
N ASP A 458 -13.23 31.94 13.67
CA ASP A 458 -12.87 30.86 12.77
C ASP A 458 -14.12 30.35 12.04
N LEU A 459 -13.93 29.92 10.80
CA LEU A 459 -14.99 29.46 9.91
C LEU A 459 -14.46 28.26 9.14
N ALA A 460 -15.21 27.15 9.17
CA ALA A 460 -14.84 25.98 8.40
C ALA A 460 -14.65 26.34 6.92
N SER A 461 -13.59 25.80 6.32
CA SER A 461 -13.44 25.86 4.86
C SER A 461 -14.67 25.21 4.23
N ASN A 462 -15.21 25.80 3.16
CA ASN A 462 -16.32 25.24 2.39
C ASN A 462 -17.76 25.62 2.84
N LEU A 463 -17.95 26.81 3.40
CA LEU A 463 -19.27 27.34 3.76
C LEU A 463 -19.52 28.71 3.12
N CYS A 464 -20.68 28.89 2.50
CA CYS A 464 -21.17 30.22 2.11
C CYS A 464 -22.17 30.72 3.15
N LEU A 465 -21.79 31.78 3.86
CA LEU A 465 -22.58 32.41 4.91
C LEU A 465 -22.75 33.91 4.64
N VAL A 466 -23.97 34.40 4.85
CA VAL A 466 -24.28 35.84 4.77
C VAL A 466 -24.98 36.27 6.04
N LEU A 467 -24.51 37.36 6.64
CA LEU A 467 -25.16 38.00 7.78
C LEU A 467 -26.00 39.18 7.32
N GLU A 468 -27.25 39.23 7.74
CA GLU A 468 -28.12 40.39 7.60
C GLU A 468 -28.43 40.97 8.99
N ASP A 469 -28.16 42.26 9.17
CA ASP A 469 -28.61 43.03 10.32
C ASP A 469 -30.00 43.60 10.05
N VAL A 470 -31.02 43.04 10.72
CA VAL A 470 -32.44 43.31 10.45
C VAL A 470 -32.83 44.75 10.80
N GLU A 471 -32.12 45.38 11.74
CA GLU A 471 -32.45 46.72 12.21
C GLU A 471 -31.85 47.81 11.30
N THR A 472 -30.66 47.57 10.76
CA THR A 472 -29.97 48.52 9.87
C THR A 472 -30.19 48.24 8.38
N GLY A 473 -30.59 47.01 8.02
CA GLY A 473 -30.67 46.52 6.65
C GLY A 473 -29.30 46.25 6.02
N TRP A 474 -28.23 46.21 6.83
CA TRP A 474 -26.89 45.87 6.35
C TRP A 474 -26.79 44.38 6.06
N THR A 475 -26.12 44.00 4.96
CA THR A 475 -25.86 42.62 4.59
C THR A 475 -24.39 42.45 4.21
N GLY A 476 -23.76 41.34 4.60
CA GLY A 476 -22.39 41.02 4.18
C GLY A 476 -22.04 39.55 4.36
N GLY A 477 -21.14 39.06 3.50
CA GLY A 477 -20.56 37.73 3.62
C GLY A 477 -19.69 37.57 4.86
N ILE A 478 -19.70 36.37 5.43
CA ILE A 478 -18.83 36.00 6.53
C ILE A 478 -17.62 35.26 5.97
N GLU A 479 -16.43 35.76 6.31
CA GLU A 479 -15.13 35.14 6.01
C GLU A 479 -14.36 34.94 7.33
N PRO A 480 -13.31 34.08 7.37
CA PRO A 480 -12.50 33.90 8.57
C PRO A 480 -11.97 35.23 9.13
N GLY A 481 -12.23 35.49 10.42
CA GLY A 481 -11.87 36.75 11.09
C GLY A 481 -12.88 37.90 10.89
N PHE A 482 -14.08 37.60 10.40
CA PHE A 482 -15.17 38.57 10.28
C PHE A 482 -15.44 39.30 11.61
N SER A 483 -15.68 40.61 11.53
CA SER A 483 -16.01 41.44 12.68
C SER A 483 -16.98 42.55 12.28
N TYR A 484 -18.06 42.70 13.03
CA TYR A 484 -19.11 43.69 12.81
C TYR A 484 -19.44 44.44 14.11
N GLU A 485 -19.17 45.74 14.14
CA GLU A 485 -19.48 46.60 15.29
C GLU A 485 -20.86 47.25 15.15
N PHE A 486 -21.65 47.20 16.22
CA PHE A 486 -23.00 47.77 16.24
C PHE A 486 -23.42 48.24 17.64
N SER A 487 -24.47 49.05 17.71
CA SER A 487 -25.04 49.54 18.97
C SER A 487 -26.46 49.01 19.18
N THR A 488 -26.79 48.66 20.41
CA THR A 488 -28.14 48.21 20.77
C THR A 488 -29.10 49.38 21.00
N THR A 489 -30.36 49.22 20.58
CA THR A 489 -31.40 50.24 20.75
C THR A 489 -32.37 49.92 21.89
N THR A 490 -32.43 48.66 22.33
CA THR A 490 -33.29 48.18 23.41
C THR A 490 -32.50 47.32 24.40
N SER A 491 -33.00 47.24 25.64
CA SER A 491 -32.48 46.34 26.68
C SER A 491 -33.26 45.04 26.84
N SER A 492 -34.24 44.80 25.96
CA SER A 492 -35.02 43.56 25.90
C SER A 492 -34.44 42.59 24.87
N ASP A 493 -34.79 41.32 25.01
CA ASP A 493 -34.62 40.32 23.96
C ASP A 493 -35.27 40.79 22.65
N HIS A 494 -34.52 40.77 21.55
CA HIS A 494 -35.02 41.10 20.22
C HIS A 494 -34.24 40.34 19.14
N HIS A 495 -34.93 40.01 18.05
CA HIS A 495 -34.33 39.48 16.84
C HIS A 495 -33.45 40.55 16.20
N ARG A 496 -32.14 40.29 16.06
CA ARG A 496 -31.17 41.27 15.57
C ARG A 496 -30.58 40.90 14.21
N PHE A 497 -30.23 39.62 14.01
CA PHE A 497 -29.57 39.19 12.77
C PHE A 497 -30.27 37.98 12.16
N ASN A 498 -30.32 37.94 10.83
CA ASN A 498 -30.53 36.71 10.09
C ASN A 498 -29.16 36.19 9.64
N LEU A 499 -28.84 34.94 9.98
CA LEU A 499 -27.74 34.24 9.35
C LEU A 499 -28.29 33.37 8.22
N LEU A 500 -27.87 33.65 6.99
CA LEU A 500 -28.21 32.85 5.82
C LEU A 500 -27.09 31.84 5.59
N VAL A 501 -27.45 30.57 5.65
CA VAL A 501 -26.57 29.43 5.35
C VAL A 501 -26.93 28.93 3.96
N ALA A 502 -25.98 28.93 3.04
CA ALA A 502 -26.16 28.32 1.74
C ALA A 502 -26.14 26.79 1.86
N GLY A 503 -26.97 26.11 1.07
CA GLY A 503 -26.96 24.65 1.00
C GLY A 503 -25.69 24.08 0.36
N ALA A 504 -25.57 22.75 0.38
CA ALA A 504 -24.48 22.02 -0.26
C ALA A 504 -24.63 21.94 -1.79
N ILE A 505 -23.53 21.59 -2.46
CA ILE A 505 -23.57 21.15 -3.86
C ILE A 505 -24.25 19.77 -3.89
N THR A 506 -25.14 19.58 -4.85
CA THR A 506 -25.71 18.29 -5.21
C THR A 506 -25.10 17.84 -6.53
N ALA A 507 -24.66 16.58 -6.59
CA ALA A 507 -24.01 16.02 -7.76
C ALA A 507 -24.54 14.61 -8.03
N GLU A 508 -25.09 14.40 -9.23
CA GLU A 508 -25.45 13.09 -9.75
C GLU A 508 -24.42 12.64 -10.77
N VAL A 509 -23.79 11.50 -10.51
CA VAL A 509 -22.71 10.96 -11.34
C VAL A 509 -23.26 9.94 -12.33
N SER A 510 -22.86 10.08 -13.59
CA SER A 510 -22.91 9.02 -14.59
C SER A 510 -21.49 8.52 -14.82
N ASP A 511 -21.24 7.27 -14.44
CA ASP A 511 -19.94 6.62 -14.61
C ASP A 511 -19.54 6.55 -16.09
N ALA A 512 -18.23 6.51 -16.33
CA ALA A 512 -17.67 6.27 -17.64
C ALA A 512 -17.80 4.79 -18.02
N ALA A 513 -17.86 4.51 -19.32
CA ALA A 513 -17.96 3.13 -19.81
C ALA A 513 -16.77 2.25 -19.39
N CYS A 514 -15.59 2.85 -19.17
CA CYS A 514 -14.40 2.21 -18.62
C CYS A 514 -13.40 3.29 -18.15
N GLU A 515 -12.28 2.87 -17.54
CA GLU A 515 -11.24 3.77 -17.01
C GLU A 515 -10.72 4.81 -18.04
N SER A 516 -10.60 4.42 -19.31
CA SER A 516 -10.06 5.29 -20.38
C SER A 516 -11.13 6.01 -21.20
N ALA A 517 -12.42 5.69 -21.02
CA ALA A 517 -13.49 6.34 -21.76
C ALA A 517 -13.69 7.78 -21.27
N GLN A 518 -14.09 8.70 -22.16
CA GLN A 518 -14.40 10.09 -21.83
C GLN A 518 -15.88 10.38 -22.06
N ASP A 519 -16.74 9.53 -21.51
CA ASP A 519 -18.19 9.61 -21.65
C ASP A 519 -18.93 9.72 -20.31
N GLY A 520 -18.19 9.73 -19.20
CA GLY A 520 -18.72 10.05 -17.89
C GLY A 520 -19.24 11.49 -17.82
N ALA A 521 -20.18 11.70 -16.91
CA ALA A 521 -20.80 13.00 -16.70
C ALA A 521 -21.14 13.22 -15.22
N ILE A 522 -21.17 14.49 -14.81
CA ILE A 522 -21.64 14.90 -13.49
C ILE A 522 -22.70 15.97 -13.70
N ALA A 523 -23.95 15.66 -13.38
CA ALA A 523 -25.01 16.66 -13.27
C ALA A 523 -24.91 17.32 -11.90
N ILE A 524 -24.89 18.65 -11.86
CA ILE A 524 -24.65 19.43 -10.65
C ILE A 524 -25.71 20.50 -10.46
N GLU A 525 -26.10 20.71 -9.21
CA GLU A 525 -26.92 21.82 -8.76
C GLU A 525 -26.31 22.37 -7.46
N GLY A 526 -26.10 23.67 -7.41
CA GLY A 526 -25.49 24.40 -6.31
C GLY A 526 -26.51 25.27 -5.59
N PRO A 527 -26.17 25.82 -4.42
CA PRO A 527 -27.07 26.65 -3.63
C PRO A 527 -27.53 27.92 -4.37
N ASP A 528 -28.59 28.57 -3.88
CA ASP A 528 -29.24 29.74 -4.50
C ASP A 528 -28.30 30.92 -4.81
N LEU A 529 -27.18 31.04 -4.10
CA LEU A 529 -26.16 32.09 -4.30
C LEU A 529 -25.09 31.73 -5.35
N THR A 530 -25.23 30.58 -6.01
CA THR A 530 -24.27 30.10 -7.00
C THR A 530 -24.41 30.88 -8.30
N THR A 531 -23.30 31.46 -8.75
CA THR A 531 -23.20 32.20 -10.01
C THR A 531 -22.69 31.35 -11.16
N SER A 532 -21.76 30.43 -10.87
CA SER A 532 -21.13 29.53 -11.84
C SER A 532 -20.41 28.38 -11.14
N PHE A 533 -19.95 27.40 -11.92
CA PHE A 533 -19.16 26.27 -11.42
C PHE A 533 -17.80 26.20 -12.09
N SER A 534 -16.84 25.60 -11.39
CA SER A 534 -15.60 25.08 -11.96
C SER A 534 -15.43 23.61 -11.57
N LEU A 535 -14.78 22.83 -12.43
CA LEU A 535 -14.47 21.42 -12.19
C LEU A 535 -12.99 21.20 -12.47
N VAL A 536 -12.28 20.60 -11.52
CA VAL A 536 -10.88 20.19 -11.71
C VAL A 536 -10.70 18.70 -11.44
N ASP A 537 -9.74 18.08 -12.13
CA ASP A 537 -9.31 16.70 -11.86
C ASP A 537 -8.47 16.61 -10.56
N ALA A 538 -8.05 15.39 -10.19
CA ALA A 538 -7.18 15.14 -9.04
C ALA A 538 -5.81 15.84 -9.09
N PHE A 539 -5.40 16.33 -10.27
CA PHE A 539 -4.16 17.08 -10.49
C PHE A 539 -4.37 18.59 -10.52
N GLY A 540 -5.62 19.06 -10.36
CA GLY A 540 -5.99 20.48 -10.37
C GLY A 540 -6.15 21.09 -11.77
N ASN A 541 -6.21 20.28 -12.84
CA ASN A 541 -6.46 20.78 -14.18
C ASN A 541 -7.97 20.92 -14.45
N PRO A 542 -8.43 21.94 -15.19
CA PRO A 542 -9.83 22.05 -15.60
C PRO A 542 -10.30 20.80 -16.35
N ALA A 543 -11.46 20.25 -15.97
CA ALA A 543 -11.98 19.01 -16.50
C ALA A 543 -13.38 19.17 -17.11
N GLY A 544 -13.68 18.35 -18.13
CA GLY A 544 -14.99 18.27 -18.78
C GLY A 544 -15.42 19.50 -19.56
N THR A 545 -16.60 19.41 -20.17
CA THR A 545 -17.31 20.52 -20.81
C THR A 545 -18.60 20.80 -20.06
N PHE A 546 -18.75 22.03 -19.57
CA PHE A 546 -19.95 22.47 -18.85
C PHE A 546 -21.06 22.89 -19.81
N ALA A 547 -22.27 22.40 -19.58
CA ALA A 547 -23.50 22.86 -20.21
C ALA A 547 -24.54 23.20 -19.12
N GLY A 548 -24.89 24.48 -19.01
CA GLY A 548 -25.80 25.00 -17.99
C GLY A 548 -25.67 26.51 -17.82
N GLU A 549 -26.48 27.09 -16.94
CA GLU A 549 -26.42 28.51 -16.56
C GLU A 549 -26.74 28.66 -15.07
N GLY A 550 -26.05 29.60 -14.39
CA GLY A 550 -26.33 29.96 -12.99
C GLY A 550 -26.04 28.82 -12.01
N SER A 551 -27.08 28.38 -11.30
CA SER A 551 -27.01 27.45 -10.15
C SER A 551 -27.13 25.97 -10.52
N ALA A 552 -27.27 25.60 -11.79
CA ALA A 552 -27.31 24.18 -12.20
C ALA A 552 -26.75 23.94 -13.61
N GLY A 553 -26.24 22.72 -13.85
CA GLY A 553 -25.74 22.30 -15.15
C GLY A 553 -25.17 20.89 -15.16
N THR A 554 -24.44 20.55 -16.22
CA THR A 554 -23.82 19.23 -16.36
C THR A 554 -22.43 19.36 -16.95
N TYR A 555 -21.44 18.72 -16.32
CA TYR A 555 -20.14 18.45 -16.91
C TYR A 555 -20.19 17.12 -17.64
N SER A 556 -19.72 17.10 -18.89
CA SER A 556 -19.65 15.89 -19.72
C SER A 556 -18.24 15.72 -20.28
N GLY A 557 -17.92 14.52 -20.75
CA GLY A 557 -16.61 14.23 -21.34
C GLY A 557 -15.56 13.85 -20.29
N LEU A 558 -15.99 13.24 -19.18
CA LEU A 558 -15.14 12.90 -18.05
C LEU A 558 -14.72 11.44 -18.12
N SER A 559 -13.46 11.17 -17.76
CA SER A 559 -12.98 9.80 -17.54
C SER A 559 -13.19 9.36 -16.10
N ALA A 560 -12.98 8.07 -15.82
CA ALA A 560 -12.95 7.60 -14.44
C ALA A 560 -11.89 8.37 -13.63
N GLY A 561 -12.20 8.65 -12.37
CA GLY A 561 -11.32 9.37 -11.45
C GLY A 561 -12.05 10.31 -10.49
N THR A 562 -11.28 10.93 -9.62
CA THR A 562 -11.77 11.89 -8.63
C THR A 562 -11.70 13.30 -9.18
N TYR A 563 -12.79 14.04 -9.01
CA TYR A 563 -12.93 15.43 -9.42
C TYR A 563 -13.31 16.30 -8.22
N THR A 564 -12.96 17.57 -8.29
CA THR A 564 -13.40 18.60 -7.34
C THR A 564 -14.24 19.63 -8.08
N ILE A 565 -15.52 19.72 -7.73
CA ILE A 565 -16.46 20.74 -8.19
C ILE A 565 -16.33 21.93 -7.25
N THR A 566 -16.24 23.16 -7.76
CA THR A 566 -16.34 24.39 -6.97
C THR A 566 -17.47 25.26 -7.50
N ALA A 567 -18.50 25.48 -6.68
CA ALA A 567 -19.55 26.48 -6.89
C ALA A 567 -19.02 27.87 -6.50
N LEU A 568 -18.95 28.76 -7.48
CA LEU A 568 -18.56 30.16 -7.30
C LEU A 568 -19.77 30.97 -6.86
N THR A 569 -19.66 31.68 -5.74
CA THR A 569 -20.80 32.35 -5.09
C THR A 569 -20.68 33.88 -5.09
N GLU A 570 -21.80 34.59 -5.07
CA GLU A 570 -21.81 36.05 -4.93
C GLU A 570 -22.08 36.45 -3.48
N GLY A 571 -21.16 37.20 -2.87
CA GLY A 571 -21.34 37.78 -1.55
C GLY A 571 -20.94 36.89 -0.36
N CYS A 572 -20.31 35.73 -0.60
CA CYS A 572 -19.77 34.82 0.41
C CYS A 572 -18.59 34.00 -0.17
N ALA A 573 -18.04 33.06 0.60
CA ALA A 573 -16.96 32.18 0.16
C ALA A 573 -17.46 31.03 -0.76
N ASP A 574 -16.64 30.65 -1.73
CA ASP A 574 -16.92 29.57 -2.67
C ASP A 574 -17.00 28.20 -1.96
N ILE A 575 -17.86 27.32 -2.48
CA ILE A 575 -18.10 25.97 -1.95
C ILE A 575 -17.49 24.97 -2.94
N ALA A 576 -16.71 24.00 -2.46
CA ALA A 576 -16.17 22.87 -3.20
C ALA A 576 -16.69 21.51 -2.70
N GLN A 577 -16.84 20.53 -3.60
CA GLN A 577 -17.19 19.15 -3.28
C GLN A 577 -16.35 18.20 -4.13
N SER A 578 -15.81 17.15 -3.51
CA SER A 578 -15.16 16.07 -4.24
C SER A 578 -16.17 14.98 -4.63
N VAL A 579 -16.06 14.51 -5.87
CA VAL A 579 -16.94 13.51 -6.47
C VAL A 579 -16.08 12.53 -7.27
N GLU A 580 -16.42 11.25 -7.19
CA GLU A 580 -15.76 10.18 -7.95
C GLU A 580 -16.64 9.77 -9.14
N VAL A 581 -16.06 9.76 -10.34
CA VAL A 581 -16.65 9.14 -11.53
C VAL A 581 -16.04 7.76 -11.65
N GLY A 582 -16.85 6.71 -11.57
CA GLY A 582 -16.39 5.35 -11.73
C GLY A 582 -16.15 4.98 -13.20
N GLY A 583 -15.42 3.88 -13.40
CA GLY A 583 -15.34 3.19 -14.68
C GLY A 583 -15.91 1.76 -14.54
N SER A 584 -16.73 1.32 -15.50
CA SER A 584 -17.10 -0.09 -15.57
C SER A 584 -15.83 -0.93 -15.76
N GLY A 585 -15.62 -1.98 -14.95
CA GLY A 585 -14.50 -2.90 -15.14
C GLY A 585 -13.25 -2.66 -14.28
N ALA A 586 -13.40 -2.10 -13.07
CA ALA A 586 -12.36 -2.17 -12.04
C ALA A 586 -12.09 -3.65 -11.62
N GLY A 587 -11.39 -4.41 -12.47
CA GLY A 587 -10.98 -5.80 -12.25
C GLY A 587 -11.38 -6.81 -13.33
N ASP A 588 -12.36 -6.51 -14.19
CA ASP A 588 -12.78 -7.38 -15.31
C ASP A 588 -12.46 -6.71 -16.64
N SER A 589 -11.85 -7.47 -17.57
CA SER A 589 -11.56 -6.95 -18.91
C SER A 589 -12.86 -6.51 -19.61
N PRO A 590 -12.88 -5.33 -20.26
CA PRO A 590 -14.02 -4.88 -21.06
C PRO A 590 -14.31 -5.77 -22.28
N PHE A 591 -13.42 -6.72 -22.60
CA PHE A 591 -13.51 -7.62 -23.74
C PHE A 591 -13.27 -9.08 -23.35
N ASP A 592 -13.88 -9.99 -24.11
CA ASP A 592 -13.38 -11.36 -24.22
C ASP A 592 -12.62 -11.48 -25.56
N ILE A 593 -11.30 -11.63 -25.49
CA ILE A 593 -10.41 -11.68 -26.67
C ILE A 593 -9.87 -13.11 -26.82
N VAL A 594 -10.36 -13.81 -27.83
CA VAL A 594 -9.91 -15.16 -28.17
C VAL A 594 -9.02 -15.12 -29.40
N ALA A 595 -7.77 -15.54 -29.26
CA ALA A 595 -6.84 -15.66 -30.38
C ALA A 595 -6.82 -17.06 -30.98
N MET A 596 -6.97 -17.15 -32.30
CA MET A 596 -6.80 -18.35 -33.10
C MET A 596 -5.45 -18.28 -33.83
N LEU A 597 -4.61 -19.30 -33.63
CA LEU A 597 -3.22 -19.30 -34.07
C LEU A 597 -2.98 -20.24 -35.23
N ASP A 598 -2.17 -19.79 -36.18
CA ASP A 598 -1.59 -20.58 -37.26
C ASP A 598 -0.06 -20.45 -37.24
N HIS A 599 0.63 -21.58 -37.11
CA HIS A 599 2.08 -21.63 -36.90
C HIS A 599 2.83 -21.63 -38.23
N ILE A 600 4.09 -21.17 -38.24
CA ILE A 600 4.90 -21.19 -39.47
C ILE A 600 5.33 -22.63 -39.77
N GLY A 601 4.81 -23.19 -40.86
CA GLY A 601 5.12 -24.53 -41.35
C GLY A 601 6.52 -24.67 -41.98
N CYS A 602 6.96 -25.91 -42.20
CA CYS A 602 8.32 -26.22 -42.68
C CYS A 602 8.68 -25.69 -44.08
N TYR A 603 7.67 -25.46 -44.91
CA TYR A 603 7.79 -24.97 -46.28
C TYR A 603 6.92 -23.74 -46.52
N GLU A 604 6.44 -23.15 -45.42
CA GLU A 604 5.65 -21.93 -45.45
C GLU A 604 6.56 -20.81 -44.95
N ASP A 605 6.55 -19.69 -45.66
CA ASP A 605 7.32 -18.51 -45.27
C ASP A 605 6.55 -17.65 -44.24
N GLU A 606 5.29 -18.01 -43.94
CA GLU A 606 4.34 -17.22 -43.15
C GLU A 606 3.41 -18.13 -42.32
N GLY A 607 3.05 -17.68 -41.12
CA GLY A 607 1.94 -18.17 -40.29
C GLY A 607 0.96 -17.03 -40.05
N GLY A 608 0.07 -17.12 -39.04
CA GLY A 608 -0.90 -16.06 -38.80
C GLY A 608 -1.59 -16.09 -37.44
N VAL A 609 -2.26 -14.98 -37.12
CA VAL A 609 -3.09 -14.83 -35.93
C VAL A 609 -4.42 -14.19 -36.33
N SER A 610 -5.53 -14.73 -35.84
CA SER A 610 -6.86 -14.16 -35.98
C SER A 610 -7.50 -13.94 -34.61
N LEU A 611 -8.01 -12.74 -34.34
CA LEU A 611 -8.70 -12.41 -33.09
C LEU A 611 -10.21 -12.44 -33.26
N ALA A 612 -10.89 -13.14 -32.35
CA ALA A 612 -12.32 -13.02 -32.10
C ALA A 612 -12.52 -12.16 -30.84
N ILE A 613 -13.27 -11.06 -30.98
CA ILE A 613 -13.49 -10.07 -29.92
C ILE A 613 -15.00 -10.03 -29.62
N GLU A 614 -15.38 -10.28 -28.36
CA GLU A 614 -16.74 -10.12 -27.85
C GLU A 614 -16.76 -9.09 -26.70
N GLY A 615 -17.86 -8.33 -26.56
CA GLY A 615 -17.96 -7.23 -25.57
C GLY A 615 -17.57 -5.85 -26.13
N GLY A 616 -17.63 -4.80 -25.32
CA GLY A 616 -17.36 -3.40 -25.72
C GLY A 616 -18.31 -2.80 -26.78
N VAL A 617 -17.97 -1.61 -27.28
CA VAL A 617 -18.75 -0.84 -28.26
C VAL A 617 -18.11 -0.89 -29.65
N SER A 618 -18.75 -1.56 -30.61
CA SER A 618 -18.30 -1.61 -32.01
C SER A 618 -18.39 -0.23 -32.71
N PRO A 619 -17.48 0.13 -33.65
CA PRO A 619 -16.38 -0.68 -34.20
C PRO A 619 -15.10 -0.70 -33.36
N TYR A 620 -14.31 -1.77 -33.49
CA TYR A 620 -13.01 -1.92 -32.83
C TYR A 620 -11.84 -1.56 -33.74
N THR A 621 -10.77 -1.03 -33.15
CA THR A 621 -9.45 -0.91 -33.77
C THR A 621 -8.47 -1.84 -33.06
N VAL A 622 -7.66 -2.56 -33.83
CA VAL A 622 -6.67 -3.50 -33.31
C VAL A 622 -5.30 -3.10 -33.82
N SER A 623 -4.37 -2.87 -32.89
CA SER A 623 -2.97 -2.54 -33.20
C SER A 623 -2.04 -3.60 -32.64
N TRP A 624 -1.06 -4.02 -33.44
CA TRP A 624 -0.11 -5.06 -33.06
C TRP A 624 1.29 -4.48 -32.77
N SER A 625 2.08 -5.16 -31.93
CA SER A 625 3.44 -4.75 -31.53
C SER A 625 4.42 -4.52 -32.70
N HIS A 626 4.15 -5.07 -33.88
CA HIS A 626 4.95 -4.92 -35.08
C HIS A 626 4.37 -3.92 -36.10
N GLY A 627 3.40 -3.10 -35.67
CA GLY A 627 2.92 -1.94 -36.42
C GLY A 627 1.89 -2.24 -37.52
N VAL A 628 1.34 -3.45 -37.56
CA VAL A 628 0.22 -3.81 -38.45
C VAL A 628 -1.10 -3.61 -37.72
N GLU A 629 -2.14 -3.23 -38.46
CA GLU A 629 -3.49 -3.03 -37.96
C GLU A 629 -4.46 -4.09 -38.51
N GLY A 630 -5.47 -4.43 -37.72
CA GLY A 630 -6.54 -5.36 -38.11
C GLY A 630 -6.61 -6.61 -37.24
N ASN A 631 -7.76 -7.29 -37.28
CA ASN A 631 -8.05 -8.44 -36.43
C ASN A 631 -7.26 -9.69 -36.84
N ASN A 632 -6.78 -9.73 -38.10
CA ASN A 632 -6.03 -10.84 -38.66
C ASN A 632 -4.70 -10.32 -39.17
N ILE A 633 -3.61 -11.00 -38.79
CA ILE A 633 -2.27 -10.70 -39.24
C ILE A 633 -1.58 -11.94 -39.77
N ASP A 634 -0.74 -11.75 -40.79
CA ASP A 634 0.21 -12.75 -41.28
C ASP A 634 1.59 -12.49 -40.64
N VAL A 635 2.30 -13.55 -40.27
CA VAL A 635 3.52 -13.51 -39.47
C VAL A 635 4.64 -14.26 -40.19
N VAL A 636 5.69 -13.53 -40.59
CA VAL A 636 6.86 -14.07 -41.31
C VAL A 636 7.97 -14.62 -40.39
N GLN A 637 7.91 -14.34 -39.10
CA GLN A 637 8.94 -14.75 -38.13
C GLN A 637 8.30 -15.15 -36.80
N ALA A 638 8.73 -16.29 -36.25
CA ALA A 638 8.29 -16.74 -34.93
C ALA A 638 8.64 -15.73 -33.83
N GLY A 639 7.75 -15.58 -32.85
CA GLY A 639 7.89 -14.62 -31.76
C GLY A 639 6.60 -14.40 -30.98
N ILE A 640 6.68 -13.50 -29.99
CA ILE A 640 5.52 -13.07 -29.19
C ILE A 640 4.95 -11.80 -29.81
N PHE A 641 3.65 -11.82 -30.11
CA PHE A 641 2.89 -10.71 -30.68
C PHE A 641 1.86 -10.24 -29.66
N SER A 642 1.83 -8.94 -29.37
CA SER A 642 0.81 -8.34 -28.51
C SER A 642 -0.14 -7.50 -29.34
N ALA A 643 -1.44 -7.71 -29.17
CA ALA A 643 -2.49 -6.89 -29.74
C ALA A 643 -3.08 -6.00 -28.65
N ILE A 644 -3.27 -4.72 -28.96
CA ILE A 644 -4.09 -3.78 -28.19
C ILE A 644 -5.38 -3.56 -28.96
N VAL A 645 -6.50 -3.96 -28.36
CA VAL A 645 -7.85 -3.76 -28.88
C VAL A 645 -8.42 -2.49 -28.25
N THR A 646 -8.91 -1.57 -29.08
CA THR A 646 -9.63 -0.36 -28.64
C THR A 646 -11.03 -0.35 -29.24
N ASP A 647 -12.05 -0.03 -28.46
CA ASP A 647 -13.43 0.07 -28.95
C ASP A 647 -13.82 1.52 -29.32
N ALA A 648 -15.07 1.72 -29.74
CA ALA A 648 -15.57 3.04 -30.14
C ALA A 648 -15.79 4.01 -28.96
N ALA A 649 -15.88 3.50 -27.72
CA ALA A 649 -15.95 4.31 -26.51
C ALA A 649 -14.55 4.72 -25.99
N GLY A 650 -13.49 4.11 -26.53
CA GLY A 650 -12.10 4.36 -26.14
C GLY A 650 -11.56 3.40 -25.08
N CYS A 651 -12.28 2.31 -24.80
CA CYS A 651 -11.85 1.26 -23.87
C CYS A 651 -10.76 0.40 -24.51
N GLN A 652 -9.73 0.06 -23.74
CA GLN A 652 -8.58 -0.72 -24.23
C GLN A 652 -8.32 -1.98 -23.41
N ASP A 653 -7.93 -3.04 -24.09
CA ASP A 653 -7.34 -4.23 -23.47
C ASP A 653 -6.28 -4.84 -24.37
N SER A 654 -5.44 -5.69 -23.80
CA SER A 654 -4.33 -6.31 -24.51
C SER A 654 -4.33 -7.82 -24.37
N THR A 655 -3.98 -8.51 -25.46
CA THR A 655 -3.70 -9.94 -25.46
C THR A 655 -2.31 -10.19 -26.03
N PHE A 656 -1.69 -11.28 -25.60
CA PHE A 656 -0.40 -11.73 -26.12
C PHE A 656 -0.52 -13.15 -26.65
N VAL A 657 0.15 -13.41 -27.76
CA VAL A 657 0.20 -14.72 -28.39
C VAL A 657 1.63 -15.05 -28.82
N GLU A 658 1.98 -16.33 -28.79
CA GLU A 658 3.27 -16.82 -29.27
C GLU A 658 3.06 -17.62 -30.55
N VAL A 659 3.70 -17.19 -31.65
CA VAL A 659 3.76 -17.93 -32.91
C VAL A 659 5.11 -18.64 -32.99
N LEU A 660 5.09 -19.96 -33.04
CA LEU A 660 6.28 -20.81 -33.20
C LEU A 660 6.58 -21.11 -34.68
N ALA A 661 7.84 -21.44 -34.98
CA ALA A 661 8.27 -21.98 -36.28
C ALA A 661 8.59 -23.47 -36.17
N ALA A 662 8.25 -24.24 -37.21
CA ALA A 662 8.55 -25.66 -37.26
C ALA A 662 10.08 -25.93 -37.25
N PRO A 663 10.55 -26.93 -36.48
CA PRO A 663 11.98 -27.26 -36.43
C PRO A 663 12.44 -27.89 -37.75
N HIS A 664 13.33 -27.19 -38.48
CA HIS A 664 13.87 -27.65 -39.75
C HIS A 664 14.63 -28.98 -39.63
N VAL A 665 14.39 -29.87 -40.60
CA VAL A 665 15.16 -31.10 -40.81
C VAL A 665 16.12 -30.87 -41.96
N GLN A 666 17.39 -31.21 -41.77
CA GLN A 666 18.38 -31.24 -42.84
C GLN A 666 18.94 -32.66 -42.95
N ALA A 667 18.61 -33.35 -44.04
CA ALA A 667 19.10 -34.69 -44.30
C ALA A 667 20.55 -34.63 -44.80
N ASN A 668 21.44 -35.41 -44.21
CA ASN A 668 22.81 -35.52 -44.67
C ASN A 668 23.40 -36.91 -44.39
N VAL A 669 24.16 -37.42 -45.34
CA VAL A 669 24.90 -38.68 -45.22
C VAL A 669 26.34 -38.49 -45.63
N GLU A 670 27.24 -39.09 -44.86
CA GLU A 670 28.66 -39.18 -45.16
C GLU A 670 29.08 -40.64 -45.37
N LEU A 671 30.14 -40.81 -46.17
CA LEU A 671 30.76 -42.09 -46.48
C LEU A 671 32.26 -41.98 -46.24
N ASP A 672 32.85 -43.03 -45.66
CA ASP A 672 34.30 -43.12 -45.52
C ASP A 672 34.99 -43.26 -46.90
N GLU A 673 34.44 -44.10 -47.79
CA GLU A 673 34.96 -44.31 -49.14
C GLU A 673 33.79 -44.48 -50.15
N PRO A 674 33.69 -43.62 -51.19
CA PRO A 674 32.60 -43.69 -52.17
C PRO A 674 32.82 -44.77 -53.25
N VAL A 675 34.01 -45.40 -53.28
CA VAL A 675 34.36 -46.48 -54.20
C VAL A 675 34.84 -47.70 -53.40
N VAL A 676 34.14 -48.82 -53.53
CA VAL A 676 34.41 -50.05 -52.76
C VAL A 676 34.61 -51.22 -53.72
N THR A 677 35.48 -52.16 -53.36
CA THR A 677 35.80 -53.30 -54.22
C THR A 677 35.04 -54.55 -53.80
N LEU A 678 34.46 -55.25 -54.78
CA LEU A 678 33.80 -56.54 -54.60
C LEU A 678 34.84 -57.65 -54.41
N ILE A 679 34.94 -58.20 -53.22
CA ILE A 679 35.86 -59.31 -52.87
C ILE A 679 35.00 -60.54 -52.56
N ASP A 680 35.27 -61.66 -53.23
CA ASP A 680 34.52 -62.92 -53.06
C ASP A 680 32.98 -62.79 -53.19
N GLY A 681 32.52 -61.80 -53.96
CA GLY A 681 31.10 -61.58 -54.25
C GLY A 681 30.35 -60.66 -53.28
N LEU A 682 31.04 -59.97 -52.37
CA LEU A 682 30.43 -59.05 -51.40
C LEU A 682 31.26 -57.76 -51.24
N ALA A 683 30.59 -56.62 -51.07
CA ALA A 683 31.18 -55.34 -50.69
C ALA A 683 30.30 -54.66 -49.63
N GLU A 684 30.77 -54.58 -48.39
CA GLU A 684 30.05 -53.92 -47.28
C GLU A 684 30.40 -52.44 -47.20
N VAL A 685 29.40 -51.59 -47.03
CA VAL A 685 29.50 -50.13 -46.93
C VAL A 685 28.73 -49.63 -45.72
N GLY A 686 29.40 -48.93 -44.82
CA GLY A 686 28.78 -48.24 -43.70
C GLY A 686 28.34 -46.82 -44.09
N PHE A 687 27.14 -46.43 -43.67
CA PHE A 687 26.59 -45.09 -43.92
C PHE A 687 26.53 -44.31 -42.62
N VAL A 688 27.17 -43.13 -42.59
CA VAL A 688 27.15 -42.26 -41.43
C VAL A 688 26.08 -41.19 -41.64
N ASN A 689 25.03 -41.24 -40.82
CA ASN A 689 24.00 -40.21 -40.80
C ASN A 689 24.47 -39.02 -39.98
N THR A 690 24.49 -37.85 -40.61
CA THR A 690 24.81 -36.56 -39.98
C THR A 690 23.65 -35.58 -40.09
N SER A 691 22.44 -36.09 -40.32
CA SER A 691 21.23 -35.28 -40.40
C SER A 691 20.95 -34.52 -39.10
N THR A 692 20.42 -33.31 -39.20
CA THR A 692 20.01 -32.49 -38.05
C THR A 692 18.49 -32.31 -38.01
N GLY A 693 17.93 -32.19 -36.81
CA GLY A 693 16.50 -31.93 -36.61
C GLY A 693 15.54 -33.10 -36.88
N ALA A 694 16.03 -34.23 -37.42
CA ALA A 694 15.24 -35.44 -37.67
C ALA A 694 15.13 -36.34 -36.44
N THR A 695 14.03 -37.09 -36.33
CA THR A 695 13.82 -38.15 -35.34
C THR A 695 13.62 -39.53 -35.97
N SER A 696 13.49 -39.60 -37.30
CA SER A 696 13.23 -40.83 -38.05
C SER A 696 13.92 -40.81 -39.42
N TYR A 697 14.24 -42.00 -39.95
CA TYR A 697 15.07 -42.17 -41.14
C TYR A 697 14.60 -43.32 -42.02
N GLN A 698 14.77 -43.17 -43.34
CA GLN A 698 14.54 -44.21 -44.34
C GLN A 698 15.62 -44.14 -45.41
N TRP A 699 16.35 -45.24 -45.54
CA TRP A 699 17.39 -45.44 -46.53
C TRP A 699 16.87 -46.26 -47.71
N SER A 700 17.37 -45.94 -48.89
CA SER A 700 17.26 -46.73 -50.12
C SER A 700 18.64 -46.87 -50.73
N PHE A 701 19.17 -48.08 -50.85
CA PHE A 701 20.56 -48.29 -51.26
C PHE A 701 20.76 -48.36 -52.79
N GLY A 702 19.71 -48.16 -53.58
CA GLY A 702 19.80 -48.09 -55.05
C GLY A 702 19.87 -49.45 -55.76
N ASP A 703 19.89 -50.56 -55.03
CA ASP A 703 19.83 -51.94 -55.52
C ASP A 703 18.49 -52.63 -55.22
N GLY A 704 17.53 -51.87 -54.68
CA GLY A 704 16.19 -52.34 -54.31
C GLY A 704 16.02 -52.65 -52.81
N TYR A 705 17.09 -52.58 -52.01
CA TYR A 705 17.02 -52.74 -50.56
C TYR A 705 16.92 -51.39 -49.83
N THR A 706 16.36 -51.44 -48.62
CA THR A 706 16.07 -50.27 -47.77
C THR A 706 16.38 -50.54 -46.31
N SER A 707 16.61 -49.50 -45.50
CA SER A 707 16.77 -49.60 -44.05
C SER A 707 16.08 -48.44 -43.33
N SER A 708 15.69 -48.60 -42.07
CA SER A 708 15.19 -47.52 -41.20
C SER A 708 16.09 -47.28 -39.99
N GLU A 709 17.28 -47.90 -39.97
CA GLU A 709 18.26 -47.67 -38.91
C GLU A 709 18.88 -46.28 -39.05
N GLU A 710 19.28 -45.68 -37.93
CA GLU A 710 19.90 -44.35 -37.94
C GLU A 710 21.24 -44.36 -38.70
N GLN A 711 22.06 -45.40 -38.54
CA GLN A 711 23.35 -45.57 -39.23
C GLN A 711 23.49 -47.02 -39.73
N PRO A 712 22.99 -47.34 -40.95
CA PRO A 712 23.00 -48.70 -41.46
C PRO A 712 24.35 -49.10 -42.09
N VAL A 713 24.59 -50.41 -42.15
CA VAL A 713 25.62 -51.02 -43.01
C VAL A 713 24.92 -51.86 -44.07
N HIS A 714 25.26 -51.66 -45.35
CA HIS A 714 24.66 -52.41 -46.46
C HIS A 714 25.71 -53.14 -47.29
N ALA A 715 25.35 -54.32 -47.81
CA ALA A 715 26.26 -55.18 -48.55
C ALA A 715 25.81 -55.35 -50.01
N TYR A 716 26.64 -54.91 -50.95
CA TYR A 716 26.40 -55.05 -52.38
C TYR A 716 26.99 -56.36 -52.92
N THR A 717 26.23 -57.06 -53.77
CA THR A 717 26.59 -58.38 -54.31
C THR A 717 26.96 -58.36 -55.79
N ALA A 718 26.79 -57.21 -56.45
CA ALA A 718 27.15 -57.00 -57.85
C ALA A 718 27.91 -55.68 -58.02
N GLY A 719 28.85 -55.65 -58.97
CA GLY A 719 29.51 -54.41 -59.35
C GLY A 719 28.57 -53.47 -60.11
N GLY A 720 28.69 -52.18 -59.86
CA GLY A 720 27.79 -51.16 -60.40
C GLY A 720 27.91 -49.83 -59.66
N SER A 721 27.15 -48.84 -60.11
CA SER A 721 27.01 -47.56 -59.42
C SER A 721 25.60 -47.48 -58.83
N TYR A 722 25.50 -47.26 -57.53
CA TYR A 722 24.26 -47.28 -56.77
C TYR A 722 23.99 -45.89 -56.19
N THR A 723 22.81 -45.33 -56.49
CA THR A 723 22.34 -44.08 -55.89
C THR A 723 21.66 -44.39 -54.57
N VAL A 724 22.32 -44.03 -53.48
CA VAL A 724 21.80 -44.20 -52.12
C VAL A 724 21.04 -42.94 -51.73
N GLY A 725 19.80 -43.09 -51.27
CA GLY A 725 18.98 -42.01 -50.74
C GLY A 725 18.72 -42.18 -49.26
N LEU A 726 18.85 -41.08 -48.51
CA LEU A 726 18.41 -40.93 -47.12
C LEU A 726 17.24 -39.95 -47.09
N ASN A 727 16.07 -40.40 -46.68
CA ASN A 727 14.97 -39.54 -46.27
C ASN A 727 14.95 -39.46 -44.74
N ALA A 728 15.08 -38.26 -44.17
CA ALA A 728 15.06 -38.00 -42.74
C ALA A 728 13.88 -37.09 -42.40
N TRP A 729 13.15 -37.34 -41.31
CA TRP A 729 11.99 -36.53 -40.94
C TRP A 729 11.78 -36.46 -39.42
N ASN A 730 10.96 -35.49 -39.00
CA ASN A 730 10.37 -35.39 -37.66
C ASN A 730 8.83 -35.30 -37.78
N ASP A 731 8.13 -34.99 -36.70
CA ASP A 731 6.66 -34.90 -36.67
C ASP A 731 6.09 -33.78 -37.57
N TYR A 732 6.93 -32.85 -38.03
CA TYR A 732 6.55 -31.66 -38.78
C TYR A 732 7.16 -31.60 -40.18
N CYS A 733 8.47 -31.87 -40.32
CA CYS A 733 9.26 -31.64 -41.53
C CYS A 733 9.97 -32.92 -42.02
N SER A 734 10.30 -32.98 -43.31
CA SER A 734 11.16 -34.02 -43.91
C SER A 734 12.18 -33.43 -44.89
N ASP A 735 13.33 -34.07 -45.04
CA ASP A 735 14.33 -33.72 -46.05
C ASP A 735 14.98 -34.99 -46.62
N THR A 736 15.53 -34.91 -47.83
CA THR A 736 16.14 -36.06 -48.51
C THR A 736 17.51 -35.71 -49.09
N HIS A 737 18.49 -36.56 -48.83
CA HIS A 737 19.84 -36.47 -49.39
C HIS A 737 20.18 -37.70 -50.23
N GLN A 738 20.95 -37.53 -51.32
CA GLN A 738 21.40 -38.64 -52.15
C GLN A 738 22.92 -38.61 -52.36
N ILE A 739 23.53 -39.79 -52.27
CA ILE A 739 24.96 -40.02 -52.53
C ILE A 739 25.15 -41.22 -53.46
N VAL A 740 26.27 -41.30 -54.17
CA VAL A 740 26.56 -42.40 -55.10
C VAL A 740 27.68 -43.27 -54.55
N VAL A 741 27.43 -44.58 -54.49
CA VAL A 741 28.42 -45.61 -54.15
C VAL A 741 28.79 -46.39 -55.41
N THR A 742 30.08 -46.54 -55.70
CA THR A 742 30.57 -47.32 -56.85
C THR A 742 31.23 -48.61 -56.37
N VAL A 743 30.73 -49.75 -56.82
CA VAL A 743 31.25 -51.09 -56.49
C VAL A 743 32.00 -51.65 -57.69
N GLU A 744 33.32 -51.81 -57.56
CA GLU A 744 34.19 -52.32 -58.63
C GLU A 744 34.45 -53.82 -58.49
N VAL A 745 34.43 -54.57 -59.59
CA VAL A 745 34.70 -56.03 -59.57
C VAL A 745 36.16 -56.30 -59.92
N LEU A 746 36.92 -56.87 -58.97
CA LEU A 746 38.23 -57.45 -59.28
C LEU A 746 38.04 -58.89 -59.81
N SER A 747 38.24 -59.09 -61.11
CA SER A 747 38.30 -60.43 -61.69
C SER A 747 39.62 -61.11 -61.30
N THR A 748 39.59 -62.09 -60.40
CA THR A 748 40.73 -62.97 -60.15
C THR A 748 40.94 -63.89 -61.36
N ILE A 749 42.00 -63.65 -62.13
CA ILE A 749 42.47 -64.59 -63.15
C ILE A 749 42.99 -65.84 -62.43
N GLY A 750 42.39 -66.99 -62.74
CA GLY A 750 42.83 -68.29 -62.26
C GLY A 750 44.31 -68.56 -62.50
N SER A 751 44.88 -69.38 -61.62
CA SER A 751 46.25 -69.86 -61.68
C SER A 751 46.64 -70.38 -63.07
N ILE A 752 47.63 -69.75 -63.70
CA ILE A 752 48.35 -70.30 -64.86
C ILE A 752 49.84 -70.36 -64.56
N SER A 753 50.34 -71.59 -64.69
CA SER A 753 51.74 -72.03 -64.71
C SER A 753 52.68 -71.10 -65.48
N SER A 754 53.96 -71.11 -65.10
CA SER A 754 55.11 -70.44 -65.71
C SER A 754 55.29 -70.76 -67.21
N GLY A 755 54.46 -70.19 -68.07
CA GLY A 755 54.64 -70.16 -69.52
C GLY A 755 55.65 -69.07 -69.89
N VAL A 756 56.63 -69.41 -70.71
CA VAL A 756 57.68 -68.49 -71.18
C VAL A 756 57.02 -67.32 -71.93
N GLU A 757 57.36 -66.08 -71.59
CA GLU A 757 56.81 -64.91 -72.28
C GLU A 757 57.44 -64.68 -73.66
N PRO A 758 56.73 -64.02 -74.61
CA PRO A 758 57.35 -63.61 -75.86
C PRO A 758 58.41 -62.54 -75.60
N ARG A 759 59.57 -62.68 -76.24
CA ARG A 759 60.73 -61.81 -76.04
C ARG A 759 60.89 -60.89 -77.23
N ILE A 760 61.13 -59.61 -76.95
CA ILE A 760 61.49 -58.60 -77.94
C ILE A 760 62.89 -58.09 -77.66
N GLU A 761 63.72 -58.04 -78.71
CA GLU A 761 65.12 -57.60 -78.64
C GLU A 761 65.39 -56.53 -79.69
N ARG A 762 66.14 -55.48 -79.31
CA ARG A 762 66.59 -54.45 -80.24
C ARG A 762 67.75 -54.98 -81.08
N ARG A 763 67.69 -54.77 -82.39
CA ARG A 763 68.76 -55.07 -83.38
C ARG A 763 69.22 -53.77 -84.05
N LEU A 764 70.33 -53.83 -84.78
CA LEU A 764 70.92 -52.64 -85.44
C LEU A 764 69.98 -52.02 -86.50
N ASP A 765 69.12 -52.83 -87.10
CA ASP A 765 68.21 -52.48 -88.19
C ASP A 765 66.72 -52.45 -87.77
N GLY A 766 66.41 -52.70 -86.49
CA GLY A 766 65.05 -52.67 -85.98
C GLY A 766 64.85 -53.53 -84.72
N TRP A 767 63.79 -54.34 -84.71
CA TRP A 767 63.39 -55.16 -83.58
C TRP A 767 63.18 -56.61 -83.99
N SER A 768 63.52 -57.54 -83.10
CA SER A 768 63.34 -58.98 -83.31
C SER A 768 62.40 -59.51 -82.24
N VAL A 769 61.33 -60.19 -82.63
CA VAL A 769 60.38 -60.81 -81.70
C VAL A 769 60.36 -62.32 -81.88
N VAL A 770 60.43 -63.07 -80.78
CA VAL A 770 60.39 -64.53 -80.78
C VAL A 770 59.59 -65.06 -79.60
N HIS A 771 58.87 -66.15 -79.82
CA HIS A 771 58.28 -66.96 -78.76
C HIS A 771 58.73 -68.42 -78.92
N PRO A 772 59.34 -69.05 -77.91
CA PRO A 772 59.96 -70.37 -78.08
C PRO A 772 58.97 -71.52 -78.22
N GLY A 773 57.71 -71.34 -77.79
CA GLY A 773 56.75 -72.44 -77.62
C GLY A 773 55.46 -72.39 -78.45
N GLU A 774 55.21 -71.32 -79.22
CA GLU A 774 54.01 -71.24 -80.08
C GLU A 774 54.18 -70.27 -81.24
N SER A 775 53.42 -70.50 -82.32
CA SER A 775 53.26 -69.52 -83.41
C SER A 775 52.42 -68.33 -82.94
N PHE A 776 52.61 -67.21 -83.61
CA PHE A 776 52.04 -65.94 -83.18
C PHE A 776 51.83 -64.98 -84.34
N SER A 777 50.92 -64.03 -84.17
CA SER A 777 50.81 -62.87 -85.05
C SER A 777 51.31 -61.61 -84.35
N LEU A 778 52.08 -60.79 -85.07
CA LEU A 778 52.43 -59.43 -84.68
C LEU A 778 51.63 -58.44 -85.49
N GLU A 779 50.95 -57.53 -84.81
CA GLU A 779 50.21 -56.43 -85.41
C GLU A 779 50.81 -55.12 -84.95
N VAL A 780 51.14 -54.24 -85.90
CA VAL A 780 51.77 -52.95 -85.63
C VAL A 780 50.76 -51.85 -85.92
N PHE A 781 50.55 -50.99 -84.94
CA PHE A 781 49.64 -49.86 -84.99
C PHE A 781 50.42 -48.55 -84.93
N ASP A 782 49.99 -47.56 -85.71
CA ASP A 782 50.43 -46.18 -85.51
C ASP A 782 49.73 -45.55 -84.29
N LEU A 783 50.11 -44.32 -83.93
CA LEU A 783 49.55 -43.61 -82.79
C LEU A 783 48.07 -43.22 -82.95
N THR A 784 47.50 -43.35 -84.15
CA THR A 784 46.06 -43.15 -84.39
C THR A 784 45.25 -44.42 -84.15
N GLY A 785 45.91 -45.53 -83.83
CA GLY A 785 45.27 -46.84 -83.66
C GLY A 785 45.03 -47.57 -84.99
N ARG A 786 45.53 -47.06 -86.12
CA ARG A 786 45.42 -47.74 -87.42
C ARG A 786 46.51 -48.80 -87.52
N GLN A 787 46.11 -50.03 -87.90
CA GLN A 787 47.05 -51.11 -88.19
C GLN A 787 47.81 -50.81 -89.49
N VAL A 788 49.13 -50.69 -89.38
CA VAL A 788 50.03 -50.33 -90.49
C VAL A 788 50.83 -51.52 -91.00
N HIS A 789 51.00 -52.56 -90.18
CA HIS A 789 51.73 -53.77 -90.57
C HIS A 789 51.23 -55.00 -89.79
N GLN A 790 51.34 -56.18 -90.40
CA GLN A 790 51.05 -57.45 -89.75
C GLN A 790 51.99 -58.53 -90.28
N VAL A 791 52.54 -59.34 -89.38
CA VAL A 791 53.44 -60.44 -89.73
C VAL A 791 53.24 -61.63 -88.80
N GLY A 792 53.19 -62.83 -89.37
CA GLY A 792 53.14 -64.08 -88.63
C GLY A 792 54.53 -64.59 -88.26
N GLY A 793 54.66 -65.18 -87.07
CA GLY A 793 55.87 -65.82 -86.57
C GLY A 793 55.62 -67.27 -86.18
N LEU A 794 56.61 -68.12 -86.42
CA LEU A 794 56.60 -69.51 -86.00
C LEU A 794 57.29 -69.68 -84.63
N ALA A 795 56.92 -70.73 -83.91
CA ALA A 795 57.55 -71.05 -82.62
C ALA A 795 59.08 -71.20 -82.76
N GLY A 796 59.83 -70.50 -81.91
CA GLY A 796 61.29 -70.52 -81.86
C GLY A 796 62.01 -69.74 -82.95
N VAL A 797 61.30 -69.21 -83.95
CA VAL A 797 61.88 -68.46 -85.08
C VAL A 797 61.71 -66.96 -84.85
N PRO A 798 62.80 -66.18 -84.74
CA PRO A 798 62.69 -64.73 -84.58
C PRO A 798 62.17 -64.04 -85.84
N VAL A 799 61.12 -63.24 -85.69
CA VAL A 799 60.58 -62.36 -86.74
C VAL A 799 61.23 -60.99 -86.64
N GLN A 800 61.78 -60.50 -87.75
CA GLN A 800 62.40 -59.18 -87.82
C GLN A 800 61.37 -58.12 -88.24
N LEU A 801 61.37 -57.01 -87.50
CA LEU A 801 60.63 -55.79 -87.79
C LEU A 801 61.64 -54.69 -88.11
N ASN A 802 61.78 -54.39 -89.40
CA ASN A 802 62.72 -53.38 -89.86
C ASN A 802 62.25 -51.99 -89.41
N SER A 803 63.15 -51.19 -88.82
CA SER A 803 62.88 -49.83 -88.37
C SER A 803 62.37 -48.89 -89.48
N ALA A 804 62.68 -49.17 -90.75
CA ALA A 804 62.15 -48.43 -91.89
C ALA A 804 60.69 -48.79 -92.24
N SER A 805 60.22 -49.95 -91.78
CA SER A 805 58.87 -50.48 -92.07
C SER A 805 57.83 -50.20 -90.98
N ILE A 806 58.24 -49.59 -89.87
CA ILE A 806 57.38 -49.24 -88.74
C ILE A 806 57.41 -47.73 -88.47
N PRO A 807 56.31 -47.12 -87.96
CA PRO A 807 56.28 -45.72 -87.56
C PRO A 807 57.32 -45.39 -86.48
N ALA A 808 57.66 -44.10 -86.33
CA ALA A 808 58.65 -43.64 -85.35
C ALA A 808 58.29 -44.02 -83.89
N VAL A 809 57.00 -44.05 -83.58
CA VAL A 809 56.46 -44.66 -82.36
C VAL A 809 55.30 -45.56 -82.78
N ALA A 810 55.35 -46.82 -82.37
CA ALA A 810 54.35 -47.82 -82.74
C ALA A 810 53.94 -48.66 -81.52
N LEU A 811 52.69 -49.09 -81.52
CA LEU A 811 52.19 -50.12 -80.62
C LEU A 811 52.27 -51.46 -81.35
N ILE A 812 52.92 -52.44 -80.74
CA ILE A 812 53.02 -53.78 -81.30
C ILE A 812 52.27 -54.74 -80.41
N ARG A 813 51.23 -55.36 -80.95
CA ARG A 813 50.47 -56.42 -80.29
C ARG A 813 50.93 -57.77 -80.81
N TRP A 814 51.48 -58.58 -79.91
CA TRP A 814 51.69 -60.01 -80.12
C TRP A 814 50.47 -60.77 -79.67
N VAL A 815 50.04 -61.74 -80.48
CA VAL A 815 48.93 -62.64 -80.17
C VAL A 815 49.41 -64.06 -80.44
N GLY A 816 49.45 -64.91 -79.42
CA GLY A 816 49.73 -66.34 -79.56
C GLY A 816 48.56 -67.02 -80.28
N GLU A 817 48.83 -67.74 -81.37
CA GLU A 817 47.77 -68.36 -82.17
C GLU A 817 47.09 -69.52 -81.45
N ASN A 818 47.84 -70.26 -80.61
CA ASN A 818 47.29 -71.38 -79.85
C ASN A 818 46.71 -70.92 -78.51
N SER A 819 47.43 -70.04 -77.81
CA SER A 819 47.03 -69.61 -76.47
C SER A 819 46.01 -68.48 -76.45
N GLY A 820 45.86 -67.74 -77.56
CA GLY A 820 45.09 -66.49 -77.62
C GLY A 820 45.66 -65.37 -76.74
N ARG A 821 46.81 -65.59 -76.08
CA ARG A 821 47.40 -64.62 -75.16
C ARG A 821 47.91 -63.43 -75.95
N GLN A 822 47.69 -62.25 -75.41
CA GLN A 822 48.15 -61.01 -76.01
C GLN A 822 49.21 -60.35 -75.15
N LYS A 823 50.24 -59.81 -75.78
CA LYS A 823 51.22 -58.94 -75.13
C LYS A 823 51.49 -57.74 -76.03
N THR A 824 51.40 -56.55 -75.46
CA THR A 824 51.56 -55.32 -76.21
C THR A 824 52.79 -54.58 -75.74
N TRP A 825 53.61 -54.11 -76.69
CA TRP A 825 54.72 -53.21 -76.42
C TRP A 825 54.51 -51.87 -77.11
N ARG A 826 55.00 -50.82 -76.48
CA ARG A 826 55.22 -49.54 -77.13
C ARG A 826 56.69 -49.46 -77.52
N LEU A 827 56.96 -49.31 -78.81
CA LEU A 827 58.31 -49.17 -79.34
C LEU A 827 58.48 -47.80 -79.95
N ALA A 828 59.65 -47.23 -79.72
CA ALA A 828 60.14 -46.08 -80.45
C ALA A 828 61.41 -46.50 -81.21
N ARG A 829 61.55 -46.02 -82.45
CA ARG A 829 62.74 -46.21 -83.29
C ARG A 829 64.02 -45.78 -82.56
#